data_AF-A0A286UV42-F1
#
_entry.id   AF-A0A286UV42-F1
#
_cell.length_a   1.000
_cell.length_b   1.000
_cell.length_c   1.000
_cell.angle_alpha   90.00
_cell.angle_beta   90.00
_cell.angle_gamma   90.00
#
_symmetry.space_group_name_H-M   'P 1'
#
loop_
_entity.id
_entity.type
_entity.pdbx_description
1 polymer ?
#
loop_
_entity_poly.entity_id
_entity_poly.type
_entity_poly.pdbx_seq_one_letter_code
_entity_poly.pdbx_strand_id
1 'polypeptide(L)'
;MFNRAAAASRPLRTKAGRSFATVADTPVRRYGGLKDQDRIFQNAYCRHDHGIKGAMSRGFGIAWSWGAGFPSGLKWSFMNKPGWEKDPRPRYLVVNADEGEPGTCKDREILRGDPHKLVEGCLIAGRAMNANAAYIYIRGEFFQEADHLQQAINEAYKAGLIGKNACGSGYDFDVYIHRGAGAYVCGEETALIESIEGKQGKPRLKPPFPADVGLFGCPTTVANVETVSVAPTICRRGASWFASFGRERNQGTKLFCISGHVNNPCVVEEEMSIPLKELIERHCGGVRGGWDNLLGIVPGGNAQSGLGTGAVIVMDKSTDVVAAIARFAHFYKHESCGQCTPCREGTTWMMKMMDRFVEGRGHRREIDMLLELSKQIEGRTICALGDAAAWPIQGLMRHFRPEVEARIDAYRAKHGPVLFGGRLKSEEDPSLALPDNLEHRDLLPEPPLPHVKMTDSLPVLMPQASLLRSSDNDWVPTRYKLPPGPPPMDEHRQDIAIAAARQLIDGKALKKTRPRRTVDYGGAMGHWIMNRKSRPSPNYIPYIRPAPPFIVDLLPPKAYPNNPSTSLTTKFIHTSTNKIRCPVNCVVWTPEGRRVLTGSTSGEFTLWNGLTFNFETILQAHDSAIRTLRFTHAGTYLASADQSGVIKYFQPNMNNLTAWQAHREAVRDISFAPDDRRFATASDDSTVRIWDFEESKEERVLSGHGWDVRCVQWHPTKGLLASGSKDNLVKFWDPRTGTCLSTLHHHKNTIQALGWSPNGDLVATASRDQTVRLFDIRAMKEFRVLKGHKKEVCSLAWHPLHPILVTGGSEGSLLYWDTAAPEPPFSALVSSASSSTPPIPGIGPRATLAQAHDSNVWSLAFHPLGHLLASASNDHTTRFWARERPGDATSTFSGGGARPPPQGEGEGVEEEDGGDEEEMMALPGFAFIGQQQHGQNTSLNQSHGQDGSLGWESQLPGLSGINSVNGSQRRNGINAGSGAESVPGLNASIPGLGGNIPGLSSAGGGDDGGLGIPGLGRSVSQETNQRQGAGQNSSQDDGYGGDWNGGGGQLGNGARDRDRDRGYSYGRGGGTTGTRGGRWSGQRRGRY
;
A
#
# COMPACT_ATOMS: atom_id res chain seq x y z
N MET A 1 -82.76 11.64 -23.16
CA MET A 1 -82.59 11.97 -24.59
C MET A 1 -81.64 13.16 -24.65
N PHE A 2 -80.45 13.06 -25.27
CA PHE A 2 -80.17 13.29 -26.71
C PHE A 2 -80.34 14.77 -27.13
N ASN A 3 -79.44 15.42 -27.89
CA ASN A 3 -78.07 15.06 -28.33
C ASN A 3 -77.27 16.31 -28.81
N ARG A 4 -76.00 16.12 -29.18
CA ARG A 4 -75.07 17.00 -29.96
C ARG A 4 -75.71 18.08 -30.88
N ALA A 5 -75.05 19.24 -31.04
CA ALA A 5 -74.18 19.58 -32.20
C ALA A 5 -74.03 21.10 -32.52
N ALA A 6 -72.91 21.46 -33.17
CA ALA A 6 -72.73 22.53 -34.18
C ALA A 6 -72.93 24.02 -33.78
N ALA A 7 -72.47 25.02 -34.56
CA ALA A 7 -71.26 25.18 -35.41
C ALA A 7 -71.12 26.65 -35.88
N ALA A 8 -69.91 27.10 -36.23
CA ALA A 8 -69.68 28.34 -37.00
C ALA A 8 -68.45 28.16 -37.93
N SER A 9 -68.48 28.75 -39.13
CA SER A 9 -67.61 28.36 -40.24
C SER A 9 -66.88 29.51 -40.97
N ARG A 10 -65.83 29.12 -41.70
CA ARG A 10 -64.95 29.95 -42.54
C ARG A 10 -65.66 30.70 -43.68
N PRO A 11 -65.03 31.79 -44.19
CA PRO A 11 -64.97 32.08 -45.63
C PRO A 11 -63.66 31.64 -46.31
N LEU A 12 -63.62 31.72 -47.65
CA LEU A 12 -62.70 31.01 -48.55
C LEU A 12 -61.32 31.64 -48.78
N ARG A 13 -60.46 30.92 -49.54
CA ARG A 13 -59.04 31.22 -49.82
C ARG A 13 -58.71 30.99 -51.30
N THR A 14 -58.45 32.05 -52.08
CA THR A 14 -57.93 31.91 -53.46
C THR A 14 -57.00 33.07 -53.91
N LYS A 15 -55.72 32.71 -54.09
CA LYS A 15 -54.68 33.28 -54.99
C LYS A 15 -54.60 34.80 -55.22
N ALA A 16 -53.50 35.38 -54.73
CA ALA A 16 -52.66 36.30 -55.52
C ALA A 16 -51.28 35.64 -55.76
N GLY A 17 -50.46 36.17 -56.67
CA GLY A 17 -49.27 35.50 -57.22
C GLY A 17 -48.06 35.39 -56.28
N ARG A 18 -47.19 34.41 -56.55
CA ARG A 18 -45.84 34.33 -55.97
C ARG A 18 -44.88 35.25 -56.73
N SER A 19 -44.24 36.19 -56.04
CA SER A 19 -42.86 36.56 -56.35
C SER A 19 -41.90 35.68 -55.54
N PHE A 20 -40.66 35.49 -56.02
CA PHE A 20 -39.64 34.79 -55.25
C PHE A 20 -39.01 35.75 -54.24
N ALA A 21 -39.37 35.62 -52.97
CA ALA A 21 -38.63 36.25 -51.89
C ALA A 21 -37.27 35.54 -51.74
N THR A 22 -36.18 36.32 -51.77
CA THR A 22 -34.83 35.82 -51.50
C THR A 22 -34.72 35.34 -50.04
N VAL A 23 -33.96 34.26 -49.83
CA VAL A 23 -33.60 33.84 -48.47
C VAL A 23 -32.63 34.88 -47.92
N ALA A 24 -33.07 35.63 -46.91
CA ALA A 24 -32.16 36.41 -46.09
C ALA A 24 -31.39 35.45 -45.18
N ASP A 25 -30.05 35.51 -45.20
CA ASP A 25 -29.22 34.72 -44.31
C ASP A 25 -29.54 35.03 -42.84
N THR A 26 -29.63 33.98 -42.02
CA THR A 26 -29.84 34.12 -40.57
C THR A 26 -28.68 34.92 -39.97
N PRO A 27 -28.93 35.96 -39.15
CA PRO A 27 -27.86 36.81 -38.62
C PRO A 27 -26.83 35.98 -37.85
N VAL A 28 -25.56 36.11 -38.23
CA VAL A 28 -24.46 35.31 -37.67
C VAL A 28 -24.20 35.72 -36.23
N ARG A 29 -24.77 34.96 -35.29
CA ARG A 29 -24.57 35.17 -33.86
C ARG A 29 -23.11 34.91 -33.48
N ARG A 30 -22.44 35.93 -32.94
CA ARG A 30 -21.13 35.82 -32.29
C ARG A 30 -21.32 35.37 -30.83
N TYR A 31 -20.43 34.50 -30.35
CA TYR A 31 -20.42 33.95 -28.99
C TYR A 31 -19.16 34.40 -28.25
N GLY A 32 -19.25 34.53 -26.94
CA GLY A 32 -18.21 35.09 -26.05
C GLY A 32 -18.45 36.57 -25.74
N GLY A 33 -17.89 37.03 -24.61
CA GLY A 33 -18.18 38.34 -24.03
C GLY A 33 -19.23 38.28 -22.93
N LEU A 34 -19.20 37.22 -22.11
CA LEU A 34 -20.08 37.04 -20.96
C LEU A 34 -19.89 38.20 -19.97
N LYS A 35 -20.98 38.91 -19.67
CA LYS A 35 -20.95 40.07 -18.77
C LYS A 35 -20.82 39.62 -17.32
N ASP A 36 -20.23 40.44 -16.47
CA ASP A 36 -19.93 40.03 -15.09
C ASP A 36 -21.19 39.78 -14.24
N GLN A 37 -22.31 40.44 -14.53
CA GLN A 37 -23.61 40.12 -13.92
C GLN A 37 -24.19 38.76 -14.37
N ASP A 38 -23.77 38.24 -15.51
CA ASP A 38 -24.22 36.96 -16.08
C ASP A 38 -23.34 35.77 -15.66
N ARG A 39 -22.17 36.03 -15.05
CA ARG A 39 -21.32 35.01 -14.42
C ARG A 39 -22.00 34.42 -13.17
N ILE A 40 -22.10 33.09 -13.10
CA ILE A 40 -22.65 32.32 -11.98
C ILE A 40 -21.64 32.27 -10.82
N PHE A 41 -20.35 32.09 -11.10
CA PHE A 41 -19.30 31.80 -10.11
C PHE A 41 -18.54 33.06 -9.70
N GLN A 42 -19.29 34.03 -9.19
CA GLN A 42 -18.85 35.38 -8.83
C GLN A 42 -17.63 35.44 -7.88
N ASN A 43 -17.40 34.43 -7.02
CA ASN A 43 -16.22 34.39 -6.14
C ASN A 43 -15.17 33.32 -6.53
N ALA A 44 -15.14 32.87 -7.79
CA ALA A 44 -14.12 31.91 -8.26
C ALA A 44 -12.68 32.37 -7.94
N TYR A 45 -12.40 33.68 -7.96
CA TYR A 45 -11.09 34.23 -7.62
C TYR A 45 -10.84 34.48 -6.12
N CYS A 46 -11.74 34.05 -5.22
CA CYS A 46 -11.62 34.21 -3.77
C CYS A 46 -11.40 35.66 -3.29
N ARG A 47 -12.03 36.63 -3.95
CA ARG A 47 -11.91 38.08 -3.64
C ARG A 47 -12.87 38.56 -2.55
N HIS A 48 -13.83 37.72 -2.19
CA HIS A 48 -14.88 37.99 -1.21
C HIS A 48 -14.95 36.84 -0.18
N ASP A 49 -15.62 37.08 0.95
CA ASP A 49 -15.90 36.06 1.97
C ASP A 49 -16.56 34.82 1.36
N HIS A 50 -16.02 33.63 1.65
CA HIS A 50 -16.57 32.33 1.22
C HIS A 50 -17.64 31.79 2.18
N GLY A 51 -17.74 32.34 3.39
CA GLY A 51 -18.75 31.97 4.39
C GLY A 51 -20.17 32.46 4.04
N ILE A 52 -21.14 32.04 4.86
CA ILE A 52 -22.57 32.22 4.57
C ILE A 52 -23.00 33.69 4.40
N LYS A 53 -22.33 34.63 5.09
CA LYS A 53 -22.60 36.07 4.97
C LYS A 53 -22.18 36.61 3.60
N GLY A 54 -20.97 36.27 3.15
CA GLY A 54 -20.50 36.55 1.80
C GLY A 54 -21.34 35.87 0.73
N ALA A 55 -21.79 34.63 0.95
CA ALA A 55 -22.68 33.94 0.02
C ALA A 55 -24.04 34.67 -0.11
N MET A 56 -24.66 35.08 1.01
CA MET A 56 -25.94 35.80 1.02
C MET A 56 -25.85 37.14 0.28
N SER A 57 -24.78 37.92 0.45
CA SER A 57 -24.60 39.18 -0.30
C SER A 57 -24.39 38.97 -1.80
N ARG A 58 -24.08 37.75 -2.24
CA ARG A 58 -24.00 37.31 -3.65
C ARG A 58 -25.26 36.58 -4.16
N GLY A 59 -26.38 36.63 -3.42
CA GLY A 59 -27.68 36.11 -3.87
C GLY A 59 -27.97 34.65 -3.53
N PHE A 60 -27.43 34.15 -2.42
CA PHE A 60 -27.79 32.86 -1.80
C PHE A 60 -29.03 33.04 -0.90
N GLY A 61 -30.16 32.42 -1.28
CA GLY A 61 -31.50 32.69 -0.73
C GLY A 61 -32.08 34.05 -1.18
N ILE A 62 -33.40 34.30 -1.19
CA ILE A 62 -34.57 33.43 -0.99
C ILE A 62 -35.63 33.82 -2.04
N ALA A 63 -35.96 32.91 -2.98
CA ALA A 63 -37.20 32.89 -3.76
C ALA A 63 -37.19 31.63 -4.65
N TRP A 64 -38.25 30.82 -4.60
CA TRP A 64 -38.34 29.57 -5.37
C TRP A 64 -39.55 29.57 -6.30
N SER A 65 -39.34 29.20 -7.57
CA SER A 65 -40.40 28.89 -8.52
C SER A 65 -39.99 27.65 -9.32
N TRP A 66 -40.87 26.66 -9.42
CA TRP A 66 -40.56 25.35 -9.99
C TRP A 66 -40.78 25.33 -11.50
N GLY A 67 -39.69 25.39 -12.27
CA GLY A 67 -39.69 25.24 -13.73
C GLY A 67 -38.74 24.14 -14.19
N ALA A 68 -39.27 23.07 -14.79
CA ALA A 68 -38.47 21.96 -15.30
C ALA A 68 -37.94 22.24 -16.72
N GLY A 69 -36.66 21.98 -16.96
CA GLY A 69 -36.05 22.09 -18.30
C GLY A 69 -34.54 22.33 -18.29
N PHE A 70 -33.75 21.29 -18.01
CA PHE A 70 -32.28 21.37 -18.07
C PHE A 70 -31.68 20.04 -18.57
N PRO A 71 -30.57 20.00 -19.35
CA PRO A 71 -30.07 18.77 -19.95
C PRO A 71 -29.63 17.68 -18.96
N SER A 72 -29.01 18.01 -17.81
CA SER A 72 -28.72 16.99 -16.78
C SER A 72 -29.99 16.47 -16.10
N GLY A 73 -31.12 17.19 -16.24
CA GLY A 73 -32.45 16.74 -15.83
C GLY A 73 -32.86 15.42 -16.49
N LEU A 74 -32.34 15.08 -17.68
CA LEU A 74 -32.54 13.75 -18.25
C LEU A 74 -31.84 12.67 -17.40
N LYS A 75 -30.59 12.89 -16.97
CA LYS A 75 -29.88 11.96 -16.06
C LYS A 75 -30.62 11.86 -14.72
N TRP A 76 -31.09 12.98 -14.18
CA TRP A 76 -31.85 13.03 -12.93
C TRP A 76 -33.21 12.32 -13.05
N SER A 77 -33.86 12.34 -14.22
CA SER A 77 -35.15 11.69 -14.42
C SER A 77 -35.11 10.17 -14.25
N PHE A 78 -33.96 9.52 -14.47
CA PHE A 78 -33.79 8.08 -14.26
C PHE A 78 -33.96 7.65 -12.79
N MET A 79 -33.75 8.55 -11.83
CA MET A 79 -34.00 8.28 -10.41
C MET A 79 -35.51 8.09 -10.12
N ASN A 80 -36.35 8.88 -10.78
CA ASN A 80 -37.82 8.93 -10.58
C ASN A 80 -38.56 8.08 -11.63
N LYS A 81 -38.04 6.89 -11.95
CA LYS A 81 -38.68 5.95 -12.88
C LYS A 81 -40.11 5.56 -12.41
N PRO A 82 -41.05 5.17 -13.31
CA PRO A 82 -42.41 4.86 -12.91
C PRO A 82 -42.50 3.83 -11.77
N GLY A 83 -43.16 4.20 -10.66
CA GLY A 83 -43.25 3.37 -9.46
C GLY A 83 -42.06 3.51 -8.48
N TRP A 84 -41.18 4.51 -8.65
CA TRP A 84 -40.09 4.81 -7.72
C TRP A 84 -40.57 5.04 -6.26
N GLU A 85 -41.83 5.44 -6.07
CA GLU A 85 -42.49 5.64 -4.79
C GLU A 85 -42.67 4.33 -3.99
N LYS A 86 -42.57 3.18 -4.66
CA LYS A 86 -42.73 1.84 -4.08
C LYS A 86 -41.40 1.19 -3.70
N ASP A 87 -40.27 1.81 -4.03
CA ASP A 87 -38.93 1.34 -3.69
C ASP A 87 -38.54 1.94 -2.32
N PRO A 88 -38.47 1.13 -1.24
CA PRO A 88 -38.24 1.63 0.12
C PRO A 88 -36.78 2.00 0.40
N ARG A 89 -35.87 1.80 -0.58
CA ARG A 89 -34.45 2.12 -0.42
C ARG A 89 -34.26 3.65 -0.39
N PRO A 90 -33.37 4.17 0.48
CA PRO A 90 -32.97 5.56 0.42
C PRO A 90 -32.29 5.86 -0.92
N ARG A 91 -32.25 7.13 -1.30
CA ARG A 91 -31.76 7.60 -2.61
C ARG A 91 -30.60 8.57 -2.41
N TYR A 92 -29.55 8.47 -3.22
CA TYR A 92 -28.34 9.27 -3.00
C TYR A 92 -27.97 10.14 -4.21
N LEU A 93 -27.66 11.40 -3.92
CA LEU A 93 -26.80 12.22 -4.78
C LEU A 93 -25.35 11.92 -4.39
N VAL A 94 -24.49 11.74 -5.38
CA VAL A 94 -23.04 11.69 -5.15
C VAL A 94 -22.40 12.79 -6.00
N VAL A 95 -21.71 13.72 -5.34
CA VAL A 95 -20.99 14.79 -6.03
C VAL A 95 -19.56 14.33 -6.27
N ASN A 96 -19.17 14.28 -7.53
CA ASN A 96 -17.80 14.06 -7.95
C ASN A 96 -17.02 15.38 -7.89
N ALA A 97 -16.20 15.49 -6.84
CA ALA A 97 -15.18 16.52 -6.61
C ALA A 97 -13.76 15.92 -6.68
N ASP A 98 -13.57 14.77 -7.36
CA ASP A 98 -12.27 14.18 -7.65
C ASP A 98 -11.72 14.76 -8.97
N GLU A 99 -11.27 16.01 -8.88
CA GLU A 99 -10.72 16.77 -10.01
C GLU A 99 -9.28 16.28 -10.34
N GLY A 100 -9.17 15.05 -10.84
CA GLY A 100 -7.90 14.39 -11.17
C GLY A 100 -7.39 14.59 -12.60
N GLU A 101 -8.20 15.11 -13.53
CA GLU A 101 -7.81 15.25 -14.94
C GLU A 101 -6.74 16.36 -15.14
N PRO A 102 -5.61 16.09 -15.83
CA PRO A 102 -4.54 17.08 -16.00
C PRO A 102 -5.00 18.38 -16.66
N GLY A 103 -4.56 19.52 -16.10
CA GLY A 103 -4.96 20.86 -16.56
C GLY A 103 -6.30 21.35 -16.02
N THR A 104 -7.05 20.52 -15.30
CA THR A 104 -8.36 20.87 -14.73
C THR A 104 -8.22 21.39 -13.30
N CYS A 105 -8.84 22.54 -13.02
CA CYS A 105 -8.83 23.17 -11.70
C CYS A 105 -10.05 24.09 -11.48
N LYS A 106 -11.19 23.79 -12.12
CA LYS A 106 -12.45 24.56 -12.05
C LYS A 106 -13.25 24.25 -10.80
N ASP A 107 -13.33 22.98 -10.42
CA ASP A 107 -14.16 22.50 -9.32
C ASP A 107 -13.51 22.91 -7.99
N ARG A 108 -12.18 22.90 -7.94
CA ARG A 108 -11.36 23.55 -6.91
C ARG A 108 -11.84 24.95 -6.57
N GLU A 109 -11.98 25.83 -7.56
CA GLU A 109 -12.34 27.24 -7.35
C GLU A 109 -13.76 27.40 -6.80
N ILE A 110 -14.68 26.50 -7.17
CA ILE A 110 -16.03 26.43 -6.59
C ILE A 110 -15.94 26.02 -5.12
N LEU A 111 -15.18 24.97 -4.80
CA LEU A 111 -15.06 24.40 -3.46
C LEU A 111 -14.43 25.36 -2.45
N ARG A 112 -13.46 26.20 -2.85
CA ARG A 112 -12.85 27.20 -1.96
C ARG A 112 -13.51 28.57 -1.98
N GLY A 113 -14.04 29.02 -3.12
CA GLY A 113 -14.54 30.39 -3.31
C GLY A 113 -16.05 30.59 -3.09
N ASP A 114 -16.88 29.64 -3.55
CA ASP A 114 -18.35 29.70 -3.41
C ASP A 114 -18.93 28.34 -2.91
N PRO A 115 -18.39 27.69 -1.84
CA PRO A 115 -18.82 26.36 -1.39
C PRO A 115 -20.32 26.26 -1.07
N HIS A 116 -20.91 27.35 -0.57
CA HIS A 116 -22.35 27.45 -0.31
C HIS A 116 -23.20 27.22 -1.57
N LYS A 117 -22.74 27.58 -2.78
CA LYS A 117 -23.46 27.28 -4.03
C LYS A 117 -23.49 25.78 -4.34
N LEU A 118 -22.46 25.03 -3.96
CA LEU A 118 -22.47 23.57 -4.06
C LEU A 118 -23.45 22.96 -3.05
N VAL A 119 -23.48 23.44 -1.81
CA VAL A 119 -24.42 22.96 -0.77
C VAL A 119 -25.88 23.22 -1.19
N GLU A 120 -26.18 24.41 -1.70
CA GLU A 120 -27.50 24.75 -2.27
C GLU A 120 -27.84 23.89 -3.50
N GLY A 121 -26.87 23.67 -4.39
CA GLY A 121 -27.00 22.78 -5.53
C GLY A 121 -27.30 21.33 -5.13
N CYS A 122 -26.68 20.83 -4.06
CA CYS A 122 -26.95 19.51 -3.52
C CYS A 122 -28.41 19.37 -3.07
N LEU A 123 -28.94 20.37 -2.34
CA LEU A 123 -30.33 20.36 -1.88
C LEU A 123 -31.34 20.37 -3.05
N ILE A 124 -31.09 21.18 -4.08
CA ILE A 124 -32.00 21.29 -5.24
C ILE A 124 -31.94 20.03 -6.12
N ALA A 125 -30.74 19.56 -6.45
CA ALA A 125 -30.56 18.33 -7.23
C ALA A 125 -31.08 17.12 -6.45
N GLY A 126 -30.86 17.09 -5.14
CA GLY A 126 -31.42 16.10 -4.22
C GLY A 126 -32.95 16.10 -4.26
N ARG A 127 -33.59 17.26 -4.07
CA ARG A 127 -35.06 17.38 -4.10
C ARG A 127 -35.66 16.98 -5.44
N ALA A 128 -34.99 17.29 -6.55
CA ALA A 128 -35.41 16.90 -7.90
C ALA A 128 -35.34 15.38 -8.14
N MET A 129 -34.37 14.69 -7.52
CA MET A 129 -34.18 13.24 -7.62
C MET A 129 -34.80 12.45 -6.45
N ASN A 130 -35.50 13.14 -5.54
CA ASN A 130 -35.98 12.61 -4.26
C ASN A 130 -34.89 11.87 -3.45
N ALA A 131 -33.65 12.37 -3.48
CA ALA A 131 -32.55 11.87 -2.65
C ALA A 131 -32.78 12.16 -1.16
N ASN A 132 -32.21 11.36 -0.27
CA ASN A 132 -32.21 11.57 1.18
C ASN A 132 -30.91 12.22 1.68
N ALA A 133 -29.82 12.05 0.94
CA ALA A 133 -28.53 12.67 1.25
C ALA A 133 -27.67 12.91 0.01
N ALA A 134 -26.73 13.86 0.13
CA ALA A 134 -25.60 14.03 -0.77
C ALA A 134 -24.28 13.57 -0.12
N TYR A 135 -23.49 12.77 -0.85
CA TYR A 135 -22.10 12.48 -0.52
C TYR A 135 -21.17 13.21 -1.49
N ILE A 136 -20.38 14.16 -1.00
CA ILE A 136 -19.39 14.90 -1.79
C ILE A 136 -18.05 14.20 -1.66
N TYR A 137 -17.65 13.49 -2.72
CA TYR A 137 -16.37 12.79 -2.79
C TYR A 137 -15.31 13.73 -3.36
N ILE A 138 -14.42 14.24 -2.49
CA ILE A 138 -13.37 15.21 -2.83
C ILE A 138 -12.00 14.55 -2.84
N ARG A 139 -11.14 14.93 -3.80
CA ARG A 139 -9.79 14.35 -3.92
C ARG A 139 -8.92 14.57 -2.67
N GLY A 140 -7.98 13.65 -2.43
CA GLY A 140 -7.18 13.63 -1.20
C GLY A 140 -6.31 14.87 -0.99
N GLU A 141 -5.80 15.45 -2.07
CA GLU A 141 -4.92 16.61 -2.08
C GLU A 141 -5.64 17.92 -1.70
N PHE A 142 -6.95 17.98 -1.92
CA PHE A 142 -7.79 19.17 -1.71
C PHE A 142 -8.13 19.33 -0.21
N PHE A 143 -7.12 19.69 0.58
CA PHE A 143 -7.25 19.88 2.03
C PHE A 143 -8.01 21.18 2.38
N GLN A 144 -7.61 22.32 1.82
CA GLN A 144 -8.22 23.62 2.12
C GLN A 144 -9.65 23.68 1.57
N GLU A 145 -9.84 23.16 0.36
CA GLU A 145 -11.12 23.05 -0.31
C GLU A 145 -12.11 22.17 0.48
N ALA A 146 -11.64 21.09 1.12
CA ALA A 146 -12.46 20.27 2.02
C ALA A 146 -12.82 21.00 3.33
N ASP A 147 -11.90 21.80 3.89
CA ASP A 147 -12.12 22.57 5.11
C ASP A 147 -13.14 23.72 4.89
N HIS A 148 -12.97 24.49 3.81
CA HIS A 148 -13.93 25.52 3.38
C HIS A 148 -15.33 24.93 3.12
N LEU A 149 -15.42 23.76 2.49
CA LEU A 149 -16.69 23.09 2.25
C LEU A 149 -17.32 22.54 3.56
N GLN A 150 -16.51 21.99 4.48
CA GLN A 150 -17.01 21.53 5.77
C GLN A 150 -17.49 22.69 6.64
N GLN A 151 -16.81 23.85 6.59
CA GLN A 151 -17.29 25.09 7.20
C GLN A 151 -18.67 25.48 6.62
N ALA A 152 -18.81 25.51 5.30
CA ALA A 152 -20.07 25.87 4.64
C ALA A 152 -21.22 24.91 5.00
N ILE A 153 -20.96 23.60 5.05
CA ILE A 153 -21.93 22.60 5.49
C ILE A 153 -22.34 22.83 6.96
N ASN A 154 -21.37 23.08 7.86
CA ASN A 154 -21.65 23.37 9.26
C ASN A 154 -22.48 24.66 9.45
N GLU A 155 -22.19 25.70 8.67
CA GLU A 155 -22.97 26.94 8.64
C GLU A 155 -24.40 26.71 8.11
N ALA A 156 -24.56 25.88 7.07
CA ALA A 156 -25.86 25.57 6.47
C ALA A 156 -26.75 24.72 7.40
N TYR A 157 -26.20 23.72 8.11
CA TYR A 157 -26.93 23.00 9.16
C TYR A 157 -27.33 23.95 10.31
N LYS A 158 -26.41 24.82 10.76
CA LYS A 158 -26.68 25.80 11.83
C LYS A 158 -27.75 26.83 11.44
N ALA A 159 -27.89 27.13 10.15
CA ALA A 159 -28.93 27.99 9.60
C ALA A 159 -30.24 27.26 9.25
N GLY A 160 -30.35 25.94 9.46
CA GLY A 160 -31.54 25.15 9.12
C GLY A 160 -31.78 24.97 7.61
N LEU A 161 -30.75 25.18 6.78
CA LEU A 161 -30.85 25.08 5.32
C LEU A 161 -30.73 23.64 4.82
N ILE A 162 -30.09 22.77 5.60
CA ILE A 162 -29.93 21.33 5.35
C ILE A 162 -30.11 20.55 6.67
N GLY A 163 -30.28 19.24 6.58
CA GLY A 163 -30.64 18.35 7.67
C GLY A 163 -32.14 18.10 7.73
N LYS A 164 -32.68 17.92 8.95
CA LYS A 164 -34.11 17.70 9.16
C LYS A 164 -34.92 18.95 8.80
N ASN A 165 -36.01 18.76 8.05
CA ASN A 165 -36.90 19.82 7.57
C ASN A 165 -36.13 20.97 6.90
N ALA A 166 -35.27 20.63 5.93
CA ALA A 166 -34.39 21.57 5.24
C ALA A 166 -35.16 22.78 4.68
N CYS A 167 -34.72 24.00 5.01
CA CYS A 167 -35.38 25.25 4.67
C CYS A 167 -36.86 25.35 5.13
N GLY A 168 -37.30 24.55 6.10
CA GLY A 168 -38.69 24.48 6.55
C GLY A 168 -39.66 23.81 5.55
N SER A 169 -39.13 23.08 4.56
CA SER A 169 -39.90 22.61 3.39
C SER A 169 -40.63 21.26 3.54
N GLY A 170 -40.54 20.61 4.71
CA GLY A 170 -41.08 19.26 4.96
C GLY A 170 -40.22 18.13 4.39
N TYR A 171 -38.97 18.42 4.00
CA TYR A 171 -38.06 17.49 3.34
C TYR A 171 -36.75 17.38 4.15
N ASP A 172 -36.39 16.16 4.56
CA ASP A 172 -35.14 15.85 5.25
C ASP A 172 -34.03 15.60 4.21
N PHE A 173 -32.90 16.32 4.31
CA PHE A 173 -31.79 16.18 3.37
C PHE A 173 -30.42 16.50 4.00
N ASP A 174 -29.59 15.48 4.17
CA ASP A 174 -28.24 15.62 4.73
C ASP A 174 -27.17 15.84 3.64
N VAL A 175 -26.06 16.47 4.01
CA VAL A 175 -24.84 16.58 3.18
C VAL A 175 -23.63 16.08 3.97
N TYR A 176 -22.85 15.19 3.35
CA TYR A 176 -21.66 14.53 3.90
C TYR A 176 -20.46 14.75 2.97
N ILE A 177 -19.25 14.88 3.53
CA ILE A 177 -17.98 14.86 2.77
C ILE A 177 -17.30 13.50 2.94
N HIS A 178 -16.79 12.94 1.84
CA HIS A 178 -15.85 11.82 1.83
C HIS A 178 -14.55 12.29 1.17
N ARG A 179 -13.40 12.12 1.83
CA ARG A 179 -12.09 12.48 1.27
C ARG A 179 -11.40 11.25 0.67
N GLY A 180 -11.10 11.29 -0.62
CA GLY A 180 -10.32 10.28 -1.32
C GLY A 180 -8.84 10.30 -0.96
N ALA A 181 -8.05 9.44 -1.60
CA ALA A 181 -6.63 9.20 -1.27
C ALA A 181 -5.64 9.49 -2.41
N GLY A 182 -6.07 10.18 -3.47
CA GLY A 182 -5.21 10.58 -4.60
C GLY A 182 -5.06 9.50 -5.67
N ALA A 183 -6.11 9.26 -6.45
CA ALA A 183 -6.10 8.34 -7.60
C ALA A 183 -7.18 8.76 -8.62
N TYR A 184 -6.79 9.23 -9.81
CA TYR A 184 -7.67 9.80 -10.83
C TYR A 184 -8.80 8.85 -11.28
N VAL A 185 -8.56 7.54 -11.25
CA VAL A 185 -9.59 6.54 -11.58
C VAL A 185 -10.78 6.57 -10.62
N CYS A 186 -10.63 7.06 -9.38
CA CYS A 186 -11.74 7.30 -8.46
C CYS A 186 -12.64 8.46 -8.88
N GLY A 187 -12.28 9.24 -9.91
CA GLY A 187 -13.15 10.20 -10.58
C GLY A 187 -14.13 9.59 -11.59
N GLU A 188 -14.05 8.28 -11.88
CA GLU A 188 -15.07 7.59 -12.70
C GLU A 188 -16.30 7.25 -11.86
N GLU A 189 -17.50 7.51 -12.39
CA GLU A 189 -18.79 7.42 -11.68
C GLU A 189 -19.02 6.12 -10.88
N THR A 190 -18.56 4.96 -11.35
CA THR A 190 -18.71 3.69 -10.61
C THR A 190 -17.51 3.32 -9.74
N ALA A 191 -16.29 3.69 -10.13
CA ALA A 191 -15.11 3.55 -9.27
C ALA A 191 -15.20 4.44 -8.03
N LEU A 192 -15.76 5.65 -8.17
CA LEU A 192 -16.06 6.59 -7.11
C LEU A 192 -16.99 5.97 -6.06
N ILE A 193 -18.07 5.32 -6.52
CA ILE A 193 -19.02 4.62 -5.64
C ILE A 193 -18.32 3.48 -4.87
N GLU A 194 -17.54 2.62 -5.54
CA GLU A 194 -16.78 1.56 -4.86
C GLU A 194 -15.77 2.13 -3.84
N SER A 195 -15.17 3.29 -4.12
CA SER A 195 -14.26 3.98 -3.21
C SER A 195 -14.97 4.53 -1.96
N ILE A 196 -16.17 5.13 -2.11
CA ILE A 196 -16.98 5.56 -0.94
C ILE A 196 -17.37 4.36 -0.08
N GLU A 197 -17.66 3.20 -0.69
CA GLU A 197 -17.97 1.94 0.02
C GLU A 197 -16.75 1.31 0.74
N GLY A 198 -15.58 1.96 0.73
CA GLY A 198 -14.37 1.48 1.41
C GLY A 198 -13.65 0.34 0.68
N LYS A 199 -13.98 0.11 -0.60
CA LYS A 199 -13.30 -0.86 -1.46
C LYS A 199 -12.19 -0.16 -2.26
N GLN A 200 -11.52 -0.91 -3.13
CA GLN A 200 -10.63 -0.31 -4.13
C GLN A 200 -11.46 0.44 -5.18
N GLY A 201 -11.02 1.64 -5.58
CA GLY A 201 -11.64 2.44 -6.66
C GLY A 201 -11.48 1.79 -8.03
N LYS A 202 -12.26 0.73 -8.27
CA LYS A 202 -12.30 -0.05 -9.50
C LYS A 202 -13.70 0.07 -10.11
N PRO A 203 -13.85 0.47 -11.38
CA PRO A 203 -15.14 0.59 -12.04
C PRO A 203 -16.02 -0.67 -11.94
N ARG A 204 -17.33 -0.46 -11.77
CA ARG A 204 -18.33 -1.53 -11.91
C ARG A 204 -18.62 -1.75 -13.39
N LEU A 205 -18.91 -3.00 -13.76
CA LEU A 205 -19.53 -3.31 -15.03
C LEU A 205 -20.94 -2.70 -15.08
N LYS A 206 -21.34 -2.23 -16.26
CA LYS A 206 -22.66 -1.66 -16.55
C LYS A 206 -23.31 -2.56 -17.62
N PRO A 207 -24.48 -3.17 -17.39
CA PRO A 207 -25.35 -3.10 -16.20
C PRO A 207 -24.78 -3.85 -14.97
N PRO A 208 -25.31 -3.63 -13.75
CA PRO A 208 -26.40 -2.71 -13.41
C PRO A 208 -25.97 -1.23 -13.47
N PHE A 209 -26.93 -0.31 -13.63
CA PHE A 209 -26.66 1.13 -13.64
C PHE A 209 -26.78 1.74 -12.23
N PRO A 210 -26.01 2.79 -11.89
CA PRO A 210 -26.09 3.43 -10.57
C PRO A 210 -27.49 3.92 -10.16
N ALA A 211 -28.31 4.35 -11.13
CA ALA A 211 -29.69 4.78 -10.89
C ALA A 211 -30.61 3.64 -10.38
N ASP A 212 -30.23 2.37 -10.59
CA ASP A 212 -30.92 1.21 -10.04
C ASP A 212 -30.20 0.63 -8.82
N VAL A 213 -28.87 0.48 -8.90
CA VAL A 213 -28.00 -0.17 -7.90
C VAL A 213 -26.65 0.56 -7.84
N GLY A 214 -26.63 1.69 -7.12
CA GLY A 214 -25.46 2.53 -6.91
C GLY A 214 -24.85 2.35 -5.52
N LEU A 215 -24.63 3.47 -4.82
CA LEU A 215 -23.98 3.55 -3.52
C LEU A 215 -24.77 2.77 -2.46
N PHE A 216 -24.09 1.86 -1.76
CA PHE A 216 -24.67 0.91 -0.80
C PHE A 216 -25.83 0.08 -1.42
N GLY A 217 -25.76 -0.21 -2.72
CA GLY A 217 -26.81 -0.91 -3.47
C GLY A 217 -28.09 -0.10 -3.68
N CYS A 218 -28.09 1.21 -3.38
CA CYS A 218 -29.26 2.09 -3.44
C CYS A 218 -29.28 2.95 -4.73
N PRO A 219 -30.44 3.42 -5.20
CA PRO A 219 -30.54 4.31 -6.36
C PRO A 219 -29.66 5.56 -6.19
N THR A 220 -28.73 5.78 -7.12
CA THR A 220 -27.71 6.83 -7.02
C THR A 220 -27.47 7.52 -8.36
N THR A 221 -27.27 8.83 -8.34
CA THR A 221 -26.73 9.59 -9.48
C THR A 221 -25.43 10.27 -9.09
N VAL A 222 -24.36 10.06 -9.87
CA VAL A 222 -23.12 10.84 -9.73
C VAL A 222 -23.19 12.07 -10.65
N ALA A 223 -22.85 13.24 -10.12
CA ALA A 223 -22.79 14.51 -10.86
C ALA A 223 -21.54 15.32 -10.45
N ASN A 224 -20.95 16.07 -11.38
CA ASN A 224 -19.77 16.89 -11.11
C ASN A 224 -20.12 18.22 -10.39
N VAL A 225 -19.20 18.74 -9.58
CA VAL A 225 -19.36 19.97 -8.76
C VAL A 225 -19.95 21.13 -9.55
N GLU A 226 -19.38 21.47 -10.71
CA GLU A 226 -19.89 22.54 -11.58
C GLU A 226 -21.36 22.33 -12.00
N THR A 227 -21.72 21.10 -12.41
CA THR A 227 -23.09 20.76 -12.83
C THR A 227 -24.12 20.90 -11.70
N VAL A 228 -23.72 20.54 -10.47
CA VAL A 228 -24.57 20.69 -9.29
C VAL A 228 -24.69 22.17 -8.88
N SER A 229 -23.58 22.91 -8.95
CA SER A 229 -23.48 24.30 -8.45
C SER A 229 -24.11 25.35 -9.37
N VAL A 230 -24.32 25.08 -10.67
CA VAL A 230 -25.09 25.98 -11.55
C VAL A 230 -26.60 25.89 -11.31
N ALA A 231 -27.11 24.75 -10.85
CA ALA A 231 -28.55 24.47 -10.77
C ALA A 231 -29.36 25.52 -9.97
N PRO A 232 -28.91 26.01 -8.79
CA PRO A 232 -29.66 27.04 -8.05
C PRO A 232 -29.84 28.35 -8.82
N THR A 233 -28.80 28.79 -9.52
CA THR A 233 -28.84 30.03 -10.30
C THR A 233 -29.71 29.89 -11.54
N ILE A 234 -29.76 28.70 -12.15
CA ILE A 234 -30.69 28.38 -13.25
C ILE A 234 -32.15 28.36 -12.74
N CYS A 235 -32.42 27.79 -11.57
CA CYS A 235 -33.74 27.85 -10.95
C CYS A 235 -34.17 29.28 -10.58
N ARG A 236 -33.24 30.14 -10.13
CA ARG A 236 -33.52 31.56 -9.83
C ARG A 236 -33.74 32.44 -11.06
N ARG A 237 -32.91 32.29 -12.11
CA ARG A 237 -32.92 33.16 -13.31
C ARG A 237 -33.74 32.61 -14.47
N GLY A 238 -34.18 31.36 -14.38
CA GLY A 238 -34.95 30.66 -15.40
C GLY A 238 -34.08 29.91 -16.42
N ALA A 239 -34.55 28.74 -16.84
CA ALA A 239 -33.87 27.91 -17.84
C ALA A 239 -33.70 28.62 -19.20
N SER A 240 -34.61 29.52 -19.57
CA SER A 240 -34.54 30.32 -20.80
C SER A 240 -33.38 31.32 -20.81
N TRP A 241 -33.00 31.90 -19.66
CA TRP A 241 -31.80 32.74 -19.54
C TRP A 241 -30.53 31.90 -19.78
N PHE A 242 -30.40 30.76 -19.12
CA PHE A 242 -29.23 29.88 -19.32
C PHE A 242 -29.16 29.31 -20.75
N ALA A 243 -30.31 28.90 -21.31
CA ALA A 243 -30.44 28.42 -22.69
C ALA A 243 -30.24 29.52 -23.74
N SER A 244 -30.25 30.80 -23.35
CA SER A 244 -29.94 31.91 -24.26
C SER A 244 -28.45 31.98 -24.60
N PHE A 245 -27.57 31.47 -23.73
CA PHE A 245 -26.13 31.41 -23.97
C PHE A 245 -25.75 30.20 -24.82
N GLY A 246 -24.75 30.37 -25.68
CA GLY A 246 -24.20 29.33 -26.54
C GLY A 246 -25.07 28.92 -27.72
N ARG A 247 -24.64 27.85 -28.39
CA ARG A 247 -25.27 27.32 -29.61
C ARG A 247 -26.30 26.23 -29.27
N GLU A 248 -27.18 25.91 -30.21
CA GLU A 248 -28.09 24.76 -30.08
C GLU A 248 -27.29 23.50 -29.66
N ARG A 249 -27.78 22.80 -28.62
CA ARG A 249 -27.16 21.60 -28.01
C ARG A 249 -25.84 21.82 -27.26
N ASN A 250 -25.31 23.04 -27.18
CA ASN A 250 -24.19 23.38 -26.31
C ASN A 250 -24.42 24.79 -25.72
N GLN A 251 -25.33 24.83 -24.75
CA GLN A 251 -25.89 26.04 -24.16
C GLN A 251 -25.32 26.31 -22.76
N GLY A 252 -25.36 27.57 -22.34
CA GLY A 252 -24.99 27.99 -20.99
C GLY A 252 -23.64 28.70 -20.86
N THR A 253 -23.19 28.81 -19.61
CA THR A 253 -21.83 29.23 -19.24
C THR A 253 -20.99 28.01 -18.83
N LYS A 254 -19.66 28.15 -18.85
CA LYS A 254 -18.71 27.08 -18.52
C LYS A 254 -17.45 27.66 -17.88
N LEU A 255 -16.94 27.04 -16.82
CA LEU A 255 -15.58 27.33 -16.33
C LEU A 255 -14.55 26.69 -17.26
N PHE A 256 -13.71 27.50 -17.87
CA PHE A 256 -12.53 27.08 -18.61
C PHE A 256 -11.30 27.21 -17.70
N CYS A 257 -10.39 26.25 -17.78
CA CYS A 257 -9.08 26.31 -17.13
C CYS A 257 -8.02 26.42 -18.22
N ILE A 258 -7.43 27.60 -18.43
CA ILE A 258 -6.42 27.80 -19.46
C ILE A 258 -5.01 27.73 -18.83
N SER A 259 -4.18 26.84 -19.36
CA SER A 259 -2.86 26.48 -18.84
C SER A 259 -1.86 26.23 -19.97
N GLY A 260 -0.58 26.03 -19.63
CA GLY A 260 0.50 25.88 -20.60
C GLY A 260 1.04 27.21 -21.09
N HIS A 261 1.49 27.28 -22.34
CA HIS A 261 2.28 28.39 -22.89
C HIS A 261 1.42 29.59 -23.35
N VAL A 262 0.60 30.12 -22.44
CA VAL A 262 -0.07 31.42 -22.54
C VAL A 262 0.60 32.45 -21.63
N ASN A 263 0.38 33.74 -21.88
CA ASN A 263 1.03 34.80 -21.10
C ASN A 263 0.50 34.88 -19.66
N ASN A 264 -0.79 34.64 -19.43
CA ASN A 264 -1.43 34.64 -18.11
C ASN A 264 -2.39 33.44 -17.97
N PRO A 265 -1.94 32.27 -17.47
CA PRO A 265 -2.81 31.14 -17.17
C PRO A 265 -3.91 31.50 -16.16
N CYS A 266 -5.16 31.09 -16.40
CA CYS A 266 -6.30 31.47 -15.56
C CYS A 266 -7.46 30.45 -15.58
N VAL A 267 -8.29 30.48 -14.55
CA VAL A 267 -9.62 29.85 -14.54
C VAL A 267 -10.66 30.95 -14.76
N VAL A 268 -11.54 30.81 -15.74
CA VAL A 268 -12.55 31.81 -16.07
C VAL A 268 -13.87 31.17 -16.53
N GLU A 269 -14.98 31.63 -15.97
CA GLU A 269 -16.31 31.33 -16.49
C GLU A 269 -16.57 32.11 -17.78
N GLU A 270 -17.02 31.51 -18.87
CA GLU A 270 -17.32 32.23 -20.10
C GLU A 270 -18.47 31.58 -20.88
N GLU A 271 -19.01 32.25 -21.91
CA GLU A 271 -20.12 31.72 -22.71
C GLU A 271 -19.71 30.42 -23.44
N MET A 272 -20.54 29.38 -23.37
CA MET A 272 -20.30 28.18 -24.17
C MET A 272 -20.24 28.52 -25.66
N SER A 273 -19.32 27.87 -26.38
CA SER A 273 -19.06 28.10 -27.81
C SER A 273 -18.35 29.42 -28.17
N ILE A 274 -17.78 30.14 -27.18
CA ILE A 274 -16.74 31.16 -27.45
C ILE A 274 -15.63 30.57 -28.35
N PRO A 275 -15.12 31.31 -29.36
CA PRO A 275 -13.98 30.85 -30.17
C PRO A 275 -12.73 30.67 -29.31
N LEU A 276 -12.04 29.53 -29.44
CA LEU A 276 -10.83 29.20 -28.66
C LEU A 276 -9.74 30.28 -28.72
N LYS A 277 -9.55 30.91 -29.89
CA LYS A 277 -8.65 32.07 -30.04
C LYS A 277 -9.14 33.28 -29.24
N GLU A 278 -10.44 33.59 -29.29
CA GLU A 278 -11.00 34.73 -28.55
C GLU A 278 -10.89 34.52 -27.03
N LEU A 279 -11.06 33.28 -26.53
CA LEU A 279 -10.85 32.92 -25.13
C LEU A 279 -9.40 33.19 -24.68
N ILE A 280 -8.40 32.68 -25.42
CA ILE A 280 -6.98 32.79 -25.07
C ILE A 280 -6.49 34.25 -25.19
N GLU A 281 -6.81 34.94 -26.28
CA GLU A 281 -6.36 36.32 -26.50
C GLU A 281 -7.01 37.29 -25.48
N ARG A 282 -8.31 37.13 -25.16
CA ARG A 282 -9.02 38.00 -24.21
C ARG A 282 -8.63 37.75 -22.76
N HIS A 283 -8.61 36.50 -22.30
CA HIS A 283 -8.54 36.19 -20.86
C HIS A 283 -7.13 35.79 -20.39
N CYS A 284 -6.24 35.38 -21.29
CA CYS A 284 -4.85 35.03 -20.97
C CYS A 284 -3.83 36.05 -21.50
N GLY A 285 -4.27 37.05 -22.27
CA GLY A 285 -3.38 37.96 -22.99
C GLY A 285 -2.59 37.27 -24.11
N GLY A 286 -3.14 36.18 -24.67
CA GLY A 286 -2.56 35.48 -25.83
C GLY A 286 -1.58 34.36 -25.51
N VAL A 287 -1.12 33.71 -26.58
CA VAL A 287 -0.08 32.67 -26.59
C VAL A 287 1.29 33.32 -26.34
N ARG A 288 2.20 32.63 -25.65
CA ARG A 288 3.56 33.11 -25.44
C ARG A 288 4.28 33.31 -26.78
N GLY A 289 4.77 34.53 -27.03
CA GLY A 289 5.34 34.90 -28.34
C GLY A 289 4.31 35.20 -29.44
N GLY A 290 3.03 35.31 -29.10
CA GLY A 290 1.94 35.59 -30.04
C GLY A 290 1.34 34.32 -30.68
N TRP A 291 0.18 34.47 -31.31
CA TRP A 291 -0.59 33.34 -31.85
C TRP A 291 0.19 32.51 -32.89
N ASP A 292 1.05 33.15 -33.68
CA ASP A 292 1.83 32.46 -34.72
C ASP A 292 2.98 31.61 -34.14
N ASN A 293 3.26 31.72 -32.84
CA ASN A 293 4.15 30.82 -32.10
C ASN A 293 3.42 29.55 -31.58
N LEU A 294 2.11 29.41 -31.80
CA LEU A 294 1.35 28.23 -31.36
C LEU A 294 1.81 26.96 -32.10
N LEU A 295 1.94 25.84 -31.37
CA LEU A 295 2.19 24.51 -31.90
C LEU A 295 0.94 23.63 -31.85
N GLY A 296 0.24 23.62 -30.72
CA GLY A 296 -0.97 22.82 -30.53
C GLY A 296 -1.73 23.16 -29.24
N ILE A 297 -2.96 22.68 -29.14
CA ILE A 297 -3.83 22.88 -27.96
C ILE A 297 -4.57 21.58 -27.66
N VAL A 298 -4.63 21.17 -26.40
CA VAL A 298 -5.56 20.15 -25.90
C VAL A 298 -6.75 20.90 -25.28
N PRO A 299 -7.97 20.84 -25.86
CA PRO A 299 -9.08 21.72 -25.46
C PRO A 299 -9.91 21.23 -24.25
N GLY A 300 -9.35 20.34 -23.42
CA GLY A 300 -10.01 19.86 -22.20
C GLY A 300 -10.89 18.63 -22.37
N GLY A 301 -10.53 17.72 -23.26
CA GLY A 301 -11.17 16.42 -23.43
C GLY A 301 -10.70 15.73 -24.71
N ASN A 302 -10.98 14.44 -24.83
CA ASN A 302 -10.65 13.67 -26.03
C ASN A 302 -11.81 12.79 -26.50
N ALA A 303 -11.77 12.51 -27.80
CA ALA A 303 -12.70 11.70 -28.61
C ALA A 303 -12.28 11.85 -30.08
N GLN A 304 -12.04 13.11 -30.48
CA GLN A 304 -11.37 13.53 -31.72
C GLN A 304 -10.83 14.97 -31.55
N SER A 305 -10.24 15.27 -30.39
CA SER A 305 -10.35 16.58 -29.69
C SER A 305 -11.80 16.83 -29.26
N GLY A 306 -12.10 16.61 -27.98
CA GLY A 306 -13.41 16.84 -27.37
C GLY A 306 -13.37 18.00 -26.38
N LEU A 307 -14.53 18.57 -26.04
CA LEU A 307 -14.67 19.49 -24.91
C LEU A 307 -15.31 18.72 -23.74
N GLY A 308 -14.48 18.20 -22.85
CA GLY A 308 -14.88 17.51 -21.62
C GLY A 308 -15.01 18.51 -20.47
N THR A 309 -13.99 18.60 -19.63
CA THR A 309 -13.95 19.50 -18.47
C THR A 309 -13.72 20.97 -18.83
N GLY A 310 -13.17 21.29 -20.00
CA GLY A 310 -12.79 22.65 -20.39
C GLY A 310 -11.37 23.07 -19.97
N ALA A 311 -10.52 22.11 -19.60
CA ALA A 311 -9.09 22.28 -19.35
C ALA A 311 -8.28 22.50 -20.64
N VAL A 312 -8.14 23.76 -21.07
CA VAL A 312 -7.37 24.15 -22.25
C VAL A 312 -5.87 24.18 -21.92
N ILE A 313 -5.11 23.21 -22.44
CA ILE A 313 -3.63 23.16 -22.31
C ILE A 313 -3.02 23.62 -23.64
N VAL A 314 -2.31 24.75 -23.61
CA VAL A 314 -1.69 25.39 -24.79
C VAL A 314 -0.21 25.04 -24.87
N MET A 315 0.27 24.68 -26.07
CA MET A 315 1.68 24.39 -26.35
C MET A 315 2.18 25.31 -27.48
N ASP A 316 3.28 26.01 -27.25
CA ASP A 316 3.96 26.83 -28.26
C ASP A 316 5.10 26.04 -28.95
N LYS A 317 5.71 26.60 -29.99
CA LYS A 317 6.73 25.94 -30.83
C LYS A 317 8.06 25.66 -30.11
N SER A 318 8.25 26.04 -28.85
CA SER A 318 9.39 25.56 -28.05
C SER A 318 9.12 24.21 -27.37
N THR A 319 7.91 23.65 -27.53
CA THR A 319 7.49 22.43 -26.83
C THR A 319 7.87 21.17 -27.61
N ASP A 320 8.57 20.25 -26.97
CA ASP A 320 8.67 18.86 -27.46
C ASP A 320 7.30 18.17 -27.33
N VAL A 321 6.53 18.18 -28.42
CA VAL A 321 5.18 17.59 -28.46
C VAL A 321 5.19 16.08 -28.26
N VAL A 322 6.27 15.38 -28.65
CA VAL A 322 6.42 13.93 -28.45
C VAL A 322 6.60 13.63 -26.96
N ALA A 323 7.46 14.40 -26.27
CA ALA A 323 7.64 14.30 -24.83
C ALA A 323 6.40 14.73 -24.03
N ALA A 324 5.67 15.77 -24.48
CA ALA A 324 4.42 16.18 -23.87
C ALA A 324 3.35 15.07 -23.93
N ILE A 325 3.19 14.40 -25.07
CA ILE A 325 2.25 13.28 -25.20
C ILE A 325 2.75 12.01 -24.48
N ALA A 326 4.07 11.77 -24.42
CA ALA A 326 4.64 10.71 -23.57
C ALA A 326 4.31 10.95 -22.09
N ARG A 327 4.32 12.20 -21.60
CA ARG A 327 3.94 12.53 -20.22
C ARG A 327 2.48 12.20 -19.90
N PHE A 328 1.56 12.31 -20.87
CA PHE A 328 0.20 11.79 -20.73
C PHE A 328 0.16 10.25 -20.69
N ALA A 329 0.92 9.56 -21.53
CA ALA A 329 1.01 8.09 -21.49
C ALA A 329 1.51 7.59 -20.13
N HIS A 330 2.53 8.25 -19.56
CA HIS A 330 3.00 8.00 -18.18
C HIS A 330 1.91 8.25 -17.12
N PHE A 331 1.14 9.34 -17.25
CA PHE A 331 0.04 9.65 -16.33
C PHE A 331 -1.03 8.54 -16.34
N TYR A 332 -1.59 8.20 -17.51
CA TYR A 332 -2.63 7.17 -17.59
C TYR A 332 -2.12 5.76 -17.20
N LYS A 333 -0.83 5.48 -17.42
CA LYS A 333 -0.17 4.26 -16.92
C LYS A 333 0.00 4.24 -15.40
N HIS A 334 0.14 5.41 -14.75
CA HIS A 334 0.22 5.53 -13.30
C HIS A 334 -1.17 5.36 -12.66
N GLU A 335 -2.17 6.03 -13.21
CA GLU A 335 -3.54 6.12 -12.68
C GLU A 335 -4.45 4.93 -13.04
N SER A 336 -3.97 3.95 -13.82
CA SER A 336 -4.76 2.77 -14.16
C SER A 336 -5.02 1.87 -12.95
N CYS A 337 -6.29 1.61 -12.63
CA CYS A 337 -6.71 0.67 -11.58
C CYS A 337 -6.31 -0.80 -11.82
N GLY A 338 -5.74 -1.12 -12.99
CA GLY A 338 -5.26 -2.45 -13.35
C GLY A 338 -6.35 -3.53 -13.56
N GLN A 339 -7.63 -3.18 -13.49
CA GLN A 339 -8.73 -4.16 -13.51
C GLN A 339 -8.88 -4.88 -14.85
N CYS A 340 -8.86 -4.15 -15.98
CA CYS A 340 -8.95 -4.74 -17.32
C CYS A 340 -7.58 -4.85 -18.00
N THR A 341 -7.27 -6.03 -18.52
CA THR A 341 -6.02 -6.35 -19.22
C THR A 341 -5.67 -5.38 -20.37
N PRO A 342 -6.59 -5.00 -21.31
CA PRO A 342 -6.25 -4.04 -22.35
C PRO A 342 -5.78 -2.68 -21.80
N CYS A 343 -6.34 -2.20 -20.69
CA CYS A 343 -5.81 -0.99 -20.05
C CYS A 343 -4.48 -1.25 -19.34
N ARG A 344 -4.40 -2.25 -18.47
CA ARG A 344 -3.24 -2.52 -17.59
C ARG A 344 -1.96 -2.78 -18.38
N GLU A 345 -2.02 -3.69 -19.35
CA GLU A 345 -0.86 -4.04 -20.18
C GLU A 345 -0.69 -3.02 -21.31
N GLY A 346 -1.78 -2.64 -21.97
CA GLY A 346 -1.75 -1.75 -23.13
C GLY A 346 -1.21 -0.35 -22.80
N THR A 347 -1.63 0.28 -21.70
CA THR A 347 -1.04 1.58 -21.28
C THR A 347 0.45 1.45 -20.93
N THR A 348 0.87 0.31 -20.39
CA THR A 348 2.27 0.00 -20.09
C THR A 348 3.09 -0.18 -21.38
N TRP A 349 2.52 -0.79 -22.42
CA TRP A 349 3.15 -0.89 -23.74
C TRP A 349 3.18 0.47 -24.45
N MET A 350 2.06 1.22 -24.48
CA MET A 350 1.99 2.56 -25.07
C MET A 350 3.02 3.51 -24.46
N MET A 351 3.17 3.51 -23.12
CA MET A 351 4.20 4.29 -22.42
C MET A 351 5.62 3.91 -22.91
N LYS A 352 5.97 2.62 -22.88
CA LYS A 352 7.30 2.12 -23.34
C LYS A 352 7.60 2.44 -24.80
N MET A 353 6.59 2.51 -25.67
CA MET A 353 6.74 2.91 -27.07
C MET A 353 6.95 4.41 -27.20
N MET A 354 6.17 5.21 -26.46
CA MET A 354 6.35 6.66 -26.41
C MET A 354 7.72 7.06 -25.86
N ASP A 355 8.25 6.37 -24.85
CA ASP A 355 9.61 6.60 -24.33
C ASP A 355 10.67 6.43 -25.43
N ARG A 356 10.58 5.36 -26.24
CA ARG A 356 11.46 5.16 -27.40
C ARG A 356 11.33 6.25 -28.46
N PHE A 357 10.13 6.79 -28.68
CA PHE A 357 9.91 7.90 -29.62
C PHE A 357 10.44 9.24 -29.09
N VAL A 358 10.43 9.48 -27.77
CA VAL A 358 11.09 10.64 -27.15
C VAL A 358 12.61 10.54 -27.28
N GLU A 359 13.18 9.36 -27.10
CA GLU A 359 14.62 9.13 -27.30
C GLU A 359 15.05 9.12 -28.78
N GLY A 360 14.13 8.81 -29.70
CA GLY A 360 14.38 8.62 -31.14
C GLY A 360 14.73 7.18 -31.53
N ARG A 361 15.02 6.28 -30.57
CA ARG A 361 15.29 4.85 -30.80
C ARG A 361 14.05 4.00 -31.10
N GLY A 362 13.06 4.54 -31.81
CA GLY A 362 11.90 3.77 -32.28
C GLY A 362 12.15 3.14 -33.65
N HIS A 363 11.58 1.98 -33.93
CA HIS A 363 11.47 1.50 -35.31
C HIS A 363 10.26 2.16 -36.01
N ARG A 364 10.36 2.58 -37.29
CA ARG A 364 9.23 3.24 -38.00
C ARG A 364 7.92 2.42 -37.94
N ARG A 365 7.99 1.09 -38.13
CA ARG A 365 6.87 0.13 -37.98
C ARG A 365 6.17 0.19 -36.60
N GLU A 366 6.84 0.63 -35.55
CA GLU A 366 6.23 0.78 -34.22
C GLU A 366 5.22 1.94 -34.16
N ILE A 367 5.30 2.93 -35.06
CA ILE A 367 4.31 4.03 -35.13
C ILE A 367 2.93 3.45 -35.45
N ASP A 368 2.86 2.61 -36.49
CA ASP A 368 1.63 1.98 -36.94
C ASP A 368 1.15 0.89 -35.96
N MET A 369 2.07 0.17 -35.31
CA MET A 369 1.71 -0.74 -34.21
C MET A 369 1.16 0.01 -32.99
N LEU A 370 1.70 1.18 -32.63
CA LEU A 370 1.17 1.99 -31.53
C LEU A 370 -0.25 2.50 -31.84
N LEU A 371 -0.49 2.90 -33.09
CA LEU A 371 -1.81 3.24 -33.58
C LEU A 371 -2.79 2.06 -33.52
N GLU A 372 -2.35 0.85 -33.90
CA GLU A 372 -3.18 -0.35 -33.78
C GLU A 372 -3.49 -0.67 -32.30
N LEU A 373 -2.47 -0.72 -31.45
CA LEU A 373 -2.61 -0.93 -30.01
C LEU A 373 -3.60 0.06 -29.37
N SER A 374 -3.52 1.35 -29.74
CA SER A 374 -4.46 2.36 -29.24
C SER A 374 -5.92 2.02 -29.58
N LYS A 375 -6.19 1.48 -30.78
CA LYS A 375 -7.52 1.03 -31.23
C LYS A 375 -7.94 -0.33 -30.67
N GLN A 376 -6.99 -1.15 -30.21
CA GLN A 376 -7.28 -2.39 -29.48
C GLN A 376 -7.69 -2.12 -28.02
N ILE A 377 -7.28 -0.98 -27.45
CA ILE A 377 -7.70 -0.50 -26.13
C ILE A 377 -9.04 0.23 -26.23
N GLU A 378 -9.16 1.14 -27.21
CA GLU A 378 -10.34 1.98 -27.45
C GLU A 378 -11.64 1.16 -27.55
N GLY A 379 -12.65 1.52 -26.75
CA GLY A 379 -13.95 0.86 -26.71
C GLY A 379 -13.95 -0.58 -26.15
N ARG A 380 -12.82 -1.08 -25.64
CA ARG A 380 -12.67 -2.45 -25.09
C ARG A 380 -12.29 -2.48 -23.61
N THR A 381 -12.28 -1.33 -22.94
CA THR A 381 -12.01 -1.21 -21.49
C THR A 381 -13.30 -1.03 -20.68
N ILE A 382 -13.27 -1.42 -19.40
CA ILE A 382 -14.44 -1.34 -18.48
C ILE A 382 -14.88 0.13 -18.25
N CYS A 383 -13.94 1.07 -18.37
CA CYS A 383 -14.18 2.50 -18.26
C CYS A 383 -13.40 3.28 -19.33
N ALA A 384 -13.78 4.55 -19.51
CA ALA A 384 -13.20 5.46 -20.50
C ALA A 384 -11.74 5.88 -20.24
N LEU A 385 -11.09 5.40 -19.16
CA LEU A 385 -9.67 5.65 -18.91
C LEU A 385 -8.79 5.03 -20.01
N GLY A 386 -9.21 3.91 -20.60
CA GLY A 386 -8.54 3.31 -21.77
C GLY A 386 -8.57 4.24 -22.98
N ASP A 387 -9.75 4.76 -23.31
CA ASP A 387 -9.96 5.69 -24.42
C ASP A 387 -9.19 7.01 -24.20
N ALA A 388 -9.26 7.57 -22.98
CA ALA A 388 -8.53 8.76 -22.56
C ALA A 388 -7.00 8.59 -22.65
N ALA A 389 -6.48 7.37 -22.49
CA ALA A 389 -5.07 7.05 -22.68
C ALA A 389 -4.68 6.85 -24.16
N ALA A 390 -5.58 6.30 -24.99
CA ALA A 390 -5.36 6.03 -26.40
C ALA A 390 -5.42 7.30 -27.26
N TRP A 391 -6.42 8.16 -27.04
CA TRP A 391 -6.71 9.32 -27.90
C TRP A 391 -5.59 10.39 -27.97
N PRO A 392 -4.81 10.73 -26.93
CA PRO A 392 -3.68 11.67 -27.04
C PRO A 392 -2.61 11.19 -28.02
N ILE A 393 -2.33 9.88 -28.02
CA ILE A 393 -1.37 9.24 -28.91
C ILE A 393 -1.90 9.19 -30.35
N GLN A 394 -3.19 8.87 -30.54
CA GLN A 394 -3.82 8.99 -31.85
C GLN A 394 -3.81 10.44 -32.38
N GLY A 395 -3.97 11.44 -31.50
CA GLY A 395 -3.85 12.85 -31.83
C GLY A 395 -2.43 13.22 -32.29
N LEU A 396 -1.40 12.79 -31.56
CA LEU A 396 0.00 12.97 -31.94
C LEU A 396 0.26 12.39 -33.34
N MET A 397 -0.09 11.13 -33.58
CA MET A 397 0.19 10.47 -34.86
C MET A 397 -0.69 10.97 -36.02
N ARG A 398 -1.80 11.67 -35.74
CA ARG A 398 -2.64 12.32 -36.77
C ARG A 398 -2.09 13.68 -37.22
N HIS A 399 -1.40 14.41 -36.33
CA HIS A 399 -1.01 15.80 -36.57
C HIS A 399 0.51 16.04 -36.59
N PHE A 400 1.30 15.18 -35.94
CA PHE A 400 2.75 15.33 -35.72
C PHE A 400 3.55 14.06 -36.05
N ARG A 401 2.98 13.10 -36.81
CA ARG A 401 3.73 11.91 -37.29
C ARG A 401 5.07 12.26 -37.98
N PRO A 402 5.17 13.30 -38.84
CA PRO A 402 6.45 13.70 -39.44
C PRO A 402 7.53 14.09 -38.43
N GLU A 403 7.15 14.64 -37.27
CA GLU A 403 8.09 14.98 -36.18
C GLU A 403 8.67 13.71 -35.54
N VAL A 404 7.82 12.69 -35.31
CA VAL A 404 8.22 11.38 -34.79
C VAL A 404 9.13 10.65 -35.79
N GLU A 405 8.78 10.68 -37.08
CA GLU A 405 9.57 10.05 -38.15
C GLU A 405 10.92 10.73 -38.33
N ALA A 406 10.98 12.07 -38.39
CA ALA A 406 12.22 12.83 -38.49
C ALA A 406 13.15 12.59 -37.29
N ARG A 407 12.60 12.44 -36.07
CA ARG A 407 13.36 12.14 -34.85
C ARG A 407 13.95 10.72 -34.86
N ILE A 408 13.21 9.74 -35.38
CA ILE A 408 13.69 8.37 -35.60
C ILE A 408 14.82 8.36 -36.64
N ASP A 409 14.64 9.06 -37.76
CA ASP A 409 15.63 9.12 -38.82
C ASP A 409 16.91 9.83 -38.37
N ALA A 410 16.81 10.94 -37.61
CA ALA A 410 17.94 11.64 -37.02
C ALA A 410 18.72 10.77 -36.01
N TYR A 411 18.02 9.98 -35.19
CA TYR A 411 18.67 9.03 -34.28
C TYR A 411 19.39 7.92 -35.04
N ARG A 412 18.76 7.36 -36.08
CA ARG A 412 19.35 6.33 -36.96
C ARG A 412 20.56 6.85 -37.73
N ALA A 413 20.53 8.08 -38.23
CA ALA A 413 21.65 8.72 -38.91
C ALA A 413 22.87 8.91 -37.99
N LYS A 414 22.65 9.07 -36.68
CA LYS A 414 23.71 9.27 -35.69
C LYS A 414 24.27 7.96 -35.10
N HIS A 415 23.44 6.95 -34.87
CA HIS A 415 23.82 5.73 -34.13
C HIS A 415 23.75 4.44 -34.97
N GLY A 416 23.28 4.49 -36.21
CA GLY A 416 23.12 3.33 -37.09
C GLY A 416 21.73 2.68 -37.02
N PRO A 417 21.56 1.49 -37.62
CA PRO A 417 20.25 0.85 -37.74
C PRO A 417 19.72 0.38 -36.37
N VAL A 418 18.54 0.90 -36.02
CA VAL A 418 17.76 0.52 -34.82
C VAL A 418 16.79 -0.61 -35.18
N LEU A 419 16.89 -1.73 -34.46
CA LEU A 419 16.03 -2.90 -34.56
C LEU A 419 14.67 -2.68 -33.86
N PHE A 420 13.71 -3.57 -34.13
CA PHE A 420 12.37 -3.51 -33.54
C PHE A 420 12.43 -3.67 -32.01
N GLY A 421 11.73 -2.81 -31.28
CA GLY A 421 11.82 -2.74 -29.81
C GLY A 421 12.92 -1.80 -29.30
N GLY A 422 13.69 -1.17 -30.20
CA GLY A 422 14.59 -0.06 -29.88
C GLY A 422 15.96 -0.43 -29.32
N ARG A 423 16.54 -1.52 -29.79
CA ARG A 423 17.97 -1.85 -29.62
C ARG A 423 18.73 -1.45 -30.89
N LEU A 424 19.99 -1.07 -30.77
CA LEU A 424 20.86 -0.88 -31.93
C LEU A 424 21.32 -2.24 -32.47
N LYS A 425 21.52 -2.37 -33.79
CA LYS A 425 22.10 -3.60 -34.37
C LYS A 425 23.51 -3.91 -33.87
N SER A 426 24.20 -2.91 -33.31
CA SER A 426 25.51 -3.06 -32.65
C SER A 426 25.45 -3.54 -31.19
N GLU A 427 24.25 -3.66 -30.60
CA GLU A 427 24.03 -4.12 -29.22
C GLU A 427 23.55 -5.58 -29.14
N GLU A 428 23.19 -6.20 -30.27
CA GLU A 428 22.79 -7.61 -30.32
C GLU A 428 23.99 -8.55 -30.51
N ASP A 429 23.90 -9.72 -29.91
CA ASP A 429 24.88 -10.80 -30.08
C ASP A 429 24.69 -11.47 -31.46
N PRO A 430 25.69 -11.50 -32.35
CA PRO A 430 25.58 -12.09 -33.68
C PRO A 430 25.42 -13.62 -33.68
N SER A 431 25.53 -14.29 -32.53
CA SER A 431 25.21 -15.71 -32.37
C SER A 431 23.72 -16.00 -32.12
N LEU A 432 22.91 -14.97 -31.81
CA LEU A 432 21.47 -15.13 -31.60
C LEU A 432 20.71 -15.00 -32.93
N ALA A 433 19.91 -16.02 -33.26
CA ALA A 433 19.03 -15.99 -34.43
C ALA A 433 17.91 -14.95 -34.28
N LEU A 434 18.02 -13.84 -35.00
CA LEU A 434 16.97 -12.83 -35.11
C LEU A 434 15.84 -13.35 -36.02
N PRO A 435 14.56 -13.37 -35.59
CA PRO A 435 13.45 -13.76 -36.45
C PRO A 435 13.32 -12.87 -37.70
N ASP A 436 13.04 -13.47 -38.86
CA ASP A 436 12.97 -12.82 -40.19
C ASP A 436 12.19 -11.49 -40.23
N ASN A 437 11.18 -11.36 -39.36
CA ASN A 437 10.39 -10.15 -39.16
C ASN A 437 11.17 -8.94 -38.56
N LEU A 438 12.50 -9.04 -38.42
CA LEU A 438 13.45 -7.97 -38.07
C LEU A 438 14.36 -7.51 -39.23
N GLU A 439 14.39 -8.23 -40.36
CA GLU A 439 15.32 -7.95 -41.46
C GLU A 439 14.87 -6.78 -42.36
N HIS A 440 15.85 -6.07 -42.94
CA HIS A 440 15.67 -4.79 -43.62
C HIS A 440 15.32 -4.98 -45.12
N ARG A 441 14.09 -5.41 -45.43
CA ARG A 441 13.58 -5.43 -46.83
C ARG A 441 13.18 -4.02 -47.31
N ASP A 442 14.18 -3.20 -47.63
CA ASP A 442 14.02 -1.98 -48.44
C ASP A 442 14.91 -2.07 -49.69
N LEU A 443 14.33 -1.75 -50.85
CA LEU A 443 15.00 -1.46 -52.13
C LEU A 443 15.80 -2.61 -52.82
N LEU A 444 15.08 -3.59 -53.37
CA LEU A 444 15.40 -4.15 -54.70
C LEU A 444 14.13 -4.16 -55.57
N PRO A 445 14.21 -3.83 -56.88
CA PRO A 445 13.07 -3.91 -57.78
C PRO A 445 12.84 -5.36 -58.23
N GLU A 446 11.68 -5.94 -57.88
CA GLU A 446 11.32 -7.29 -58.34
C GLU A 446 10.87 -7.27 -59.82
N PRO A 447 11.26 -8.27 -60.63
CA PRO A 447 10.77 -8.42 -62.01
C PRO A 447 9.31 -8.92 -62.03
N PRO A 448 8.53 -8.62 -63.08
CA PRO A 448 7.13 -9.04 -63.19
C PRO A 448 6.98 -10.51 -63.64
N LEU A 449 5.72 -10.99 -63.60
CA LEU A 449 5.12 -12.24 -64.14
C LEU A 449 4.74 -13.30 -63.08
N PRO A 450 3.70 -14.14 -63.31
CA PRO A 450 2.53 -14.01 -64.20
C PRO A 450 1.17 -14.32 -63.50
N HIS A 451 0.05 -14.14 -64.20
CA HIS A 451 -1.29 -14.57 -63.73
C HIS A 451 -1.54 -16.08 -63.91
N VAL A 452 -2.05 -16.75 -62.87
CA VAL A 452 -2.79 -18.04 -62.96
C VAL A 452 -4.04 -17.98 -62.04
N LYS A 453 -5.03 -18.85 -62.26
CA LYS A 453 -6.41 -18.76 -61.71
C LYS A 453 -6.65 -19.64 -60.46
N MET A 454 -7.81 -19.39 -59.83
CA MET A 454 -8.42 -20.17 -58.74
C MET A 454 -8.77 -21.61 -59.11
N THR A 455 -8.76 -22.51 -58.11
CA THR A 455 -9.72 -23.61 -57.91
C THR A 455 -9.88 -23.88 -56.39
N ASP A 456 -11.12 -24.02 -55.92
CA ASP A 456 -11.69 -25.00 -54.96
C ASP A 456 -10.84 -25.61 -53.80
N SER A 457 -11.40 -25.93 -52.62
CA SER A 457 -12.69 -25.57 -51.98
C SER A 457 -12.72 -25.93 -50.47
N LEU A 458 -13.56 -25.22 -49.70
CA LEU A 458 -14.41 -25.59 -48.53
C LEU A 458 -14.12 -26.87 -47.67
N PRO A 459 -14.41 -26.88 -46.34
CA PRO A 459 -15.73 -26.47 -45.81
C PRO A 459 -15.80 -25.72 -44.46
N VAL A 460 -17.01 -25.24 -44.19
CA VAL A 460 -17.52 -24.68 -42.92
C VAL A 460 -18.51 -25.67 -42.30
N LEU A 461 -18.68 -25.71 -40.97
CA LEU A 461 -19.97 -26.04 -40.35
C LEU A 461 -20.04 -25.65 -38.85
N MET A 462 -20.79 -24.59 -38.54
CA MET A 462 -21.57 -24.48 -37.30
C MET A 462 -23.03 -24.86 -37.61
N PRO A 463 -23.79 -25.47 -36.69
CA PRO A 463 -25.24 -25.56 -36.81
C PRO A 463 -25.90 -24.19 -36.51
N GLN A 464 -26.63 -23.62 -37.47
CA GLN A 464 -27.59 -22.54 -37.22
C GLN A 464 -28.97 -22.85 -37.82
N ALA A 465 -29.80 -23.51 -37.01
CA ALA A 465 -31.25 -23.50 -37.06
C ALA A 465 -31.75 -23.86 -35.64
N SER A 466 -32.83 -23.29 -35.10
CA SER A 466 -33.98 -22.68 -35.77
C SER A 466 -34.47 -21.39 -35.08
N LEU A 467 -35.29 -20.60 -35.79
CA LEU A 467 -35.85 -19.33 -35.34
C LEU A 467 -37.28 -19.46 -34.81
N LEU A 468 -37.60 -18.64 -33.81
CA LEU A 468 -38.91 -18.06 -33.46
C LEU A 468 -40.11 -19.00 -33.19
N ARG A 469 -40.72 -18.81 -32.01
CA ARG A 469 -42.19 -18.72 -31.84
C ARG A 469 -42.57 -18.03 -30.53
N SER A 470 -43.53 -17.10 -30.63
CA SER A 470 -44.50 -16.80 -29.58
C SER A 470 -45.72 -17.73 -29.78
N SER A 471 -46.72 -17.83 -28.91
CA SER A 471 -47.15 -17.01 -27.76
C SER A 471 -47.89 -17.88 -26.70
N ASP A 472 -48.50 -17.22 -25.71
CA ASP A 472 -49.66 -17.70 -24.91
C ASP A 472 -49.44 -18.81 -23.87
N ASN A 473 -49.35 -18.43 -22.59
CA ASN A 473 -50.45 -18.60 -21.62
C ASN A 473 -50.15 -17.97 -20.23
N ASP A 474 -51.03 -17.07 -19.81
CA ASP A 474 -51.39 -16.54 -18.49
C ASP A 474 -50.46 -16.54 -17.25
N TRP A 475 -50.52 -15.40 -16.55
CA TRP A 475 -49.95 -15.13 -15.22
C TRP A 475 -51.04 -15.19 -14.14
N VAL A 476 -50.80 -15.92 -13.03
CA VAL A 476 -51.61 -15.84 -11.80
C VAL A 476 -50.72 -16.02 -10.55
N PRO A 477 -50.60 -15.04 -9.64
CA PRO A 477 -49.91 -15.22 -8.36
C PRO A 477 -50.85 -15.76 -7.29
N THR A 478 -50.51 -16.89 -6.68
CA THR A 478 -51.34 -17.56 -5.66
C THR A 478 -50.87 -17.35 -4.20
N ARG A 479 -49.83 -16.55 -3.96
CA ARG A 479 -49.05 -16.58 -2.69
C ARG A 479 -48.99 -15.30 -1.84
N TYR A 480 -50.09 -14.53 -1.77
CA TYR A 480 -50.28 -13.49 -0.75
C TYR A 480 -51.66 -13.58 -0.07
N LYS A 481 -51.83 -14.57 0.82
CA LYS A 481 -53.01 -14.72 1.72
C LYS A 481 -52.64 -15.28 3.10
N LEU A 482 -51.50 -14.88 3.67
CA LEU A 482 -51.14 -15.16 5.06
C LEU A 482 -50.59 -13.87 5.72
N PRO A 483 -50.81 -13.67 7.03
CA PRO A 483 -50.25 -12.53 7.77
C PRO A 483 -48.72 -12.60 7.85
N PRO A 484 -48.03 -11.47 8.11
CA PRO A 484 -46.57 -11.43 8.15
C PRO A 484 -46.00 -12.30 9.28
N GLY A 485 -45.06 -13.17 8.94
CA GLY A 485 -44.23 -13.87 9.92
C GLY A 485 -43.15 -12.97 10.53
N PRO A 486 -42.43 -13.44 11.56
CA PRO A 486 -41.22 -12.78 12.05
C PRO A 486 -40.18 -12.62 10.93
N PRO A 487 -39.24 -11.66 11.05
CA PRO A 487 -38.27 -11.38 9.99
C PRO A 487 -37.47 -12.62 9.58
N PRO A 488 -37.14 -12.78 8.29
CA PRO A 488 -36.43 -13.96 7.80
C PRO A 488 -35.08 -14.09 8.52
N MET A 489 -34.75 -15.31 8.95
CA MET A 489 -33.42 -15.59 9.48
C MET A 489 -32.40 -15.43 8.36
N ASP A 490 -31.32 -14.70 8.66
CA ASP A 490 -30.17 -14.39 7.80
C ASP A 490 -29.91 -15.45 6.70
N GLU A 491 -30.44 -15.18 5.50
CA GLU A 491 -30.44 -16.13 4.37
C GLU A 491 -29.02 -16.58 4.04
N HIS A 492 -28.00 -15.73 4.24
CA HIS A 492 -26.61 -16.08 4.00
C HIS A 492 -26.12 -17.22 4.92
N ARG A 493 -26.57 -17.24 6.18
CA ARG A 493 -26.28 -18.36 7.10
C ARG A 493 -27.05 -19.62 6.73
N GLN A 494 -28.24 -19.48 6.17
CA GLN A 494 -29.08 -20.60 5.77
C GLN A 494 -28.62 -21.21 4.43
N ASP A 495 -28.17 -20.41 3.47
CA ASP A 495 -27.47 -20.85 2.25
C ASP A 495 -26.14 -21.53 2.57
N ILE A 496 -25.34 -20.99 3.51
CA ILE A 496 -24.12 -21.66 3.98
C ILE A 496 -24.46 -23.00 4.66
N ALA A 497 -25.54 -23.07 5.42
CA ALA A 497 -25.99 -24.32 6.05
C ALA A 497 -26.56 -25.33 5.02
N ILE A 498 -27.26 -24.88 3.98
CA ILE A 498 -27.85 -25.72 2.92
C ILE A 498 -26.77 -26.19 1.95
N ALA A 499 -25.79 -25.34 1.61
CA ALA A 499 -24.60 -25.72 0.86
C ALA A 499 -23.78 -26.75 1.65
N ALA A 500 -23.60 -26.55 2.96
CA ALA A 500 -22.92 -27.51 3.82
C ALA A 500 -23.71 -28.82 3.96
N ALA A 501 -25.04 -28.78 4.07
CA ALA A 501 -25.88 -29.98 4.12
C ALA A 501 -25.85 -30.76 2.80
N ARG A 502 -25.85 -30.06 1.65
CA ARG A 502 -25.66 -30.70 0.33
C ARG A 502 -24.28 -31.34 0.19
N GLN A 503 -23.21 -30.66 0.65
CA GLN A 503 -21.84 -31.20 0.60
C GLN A 503 -21.60 -32.34 1.62
N LEU A 504 -22.38 -32.38 2.71
CA LEU A 504 -22.44 -33.52 3.63
C LEU A 504 -23.11 -34.75 3.00
N ILE A 505 -24.09 -34.57 2.10
CA ILE A 505 -24.71 -35.67 1.34
C ILE A 505 -23.73 -36.23 0.29
N ASP A 506 -22.91 -35.37 -0.33
CA ASP A 506 -21.82 -35.78 -1.25
C ASP A 506 -20.54 -36.29 -0.55
N GLY A 507 -20.57 -36.50 0.78
CA GLY A 507 -19.48 -37.11 1.56
C GLY A 507 -18.17 -36.30 1.65
N LYS A 508 -18.09 -35.09 1.09
CA LYS A 508 -16.85 -34.30 1.04
C LYS A 508 -16.76 -33.30 2.19
N ALA A 509 -15.84 -33.57 3.13
CA ALA A 509 -15.65 -32.80 4.35
C ALA A 509 -15.42 -31.28 4.09
N LEU A 510 -16.20 -30.45 4.80
CA LEU A 510 -16.30 -29.02 4.54
C LEU A 510 -15.06 -28.25 5.04
N LYS A 511 -14.04 -28.09 4.18
CA LYS A 511 -12.89 -27.20 4.45
C LYS A 511 -13.35 -25.73 4.54
N LYS A 512 -13.71 -25.28 5.75
CA LYS A 512 -14.03 -23.89 6.07
C LYS A 512 -12.89 -22.97 5.62
N THR A 513 -13.13 -22.21 4.56
CA THR A 513 -12.22 -21.21 3.97
C THR A 513 -12.11 -19.98 4.85
N ARG A 514 -11.52 -20.14 6.04
CA ARG A 514 -11.30 -19.06 7.00
C ARG A 514 -10.43 -17.97 6.35
N PRO A 515 -10.85 -16.70 6.33
CA PRO A 515 -10.06 -15.63 5.72
C PRO A 515 -8.70 -15.51 6.42
N ARG A 516 -7.62 -15.50 5.64
CA ARG A 516 -6.24 -15.42 6.14
C ARG A 516 -6.00 -14.05 6.78
N ARG A 517 -5.30 -14.04 7.92
CA ARG A 517 -4.95 -12.83 8.68
C ARG A 517 -3.69 -12.16 8.09
N THR A 518 -3.87 -11.29 7.12
CA THR A 518 -2.81 -10.40 6.63
C THR A 518 -2.50 -9.30 7.65
N VAL A 519 -1.24 -9.03 7.93
CA VAL A 519 -0.80 -7.88 8.74
C VAL A 519 -0.26 -6.81 7.79
N ASP A 520 -1.17 -5.99 7.25
CA ASP A 520 -0.75 -4.80 6.52
C ASP A 520 -0.10 -3.77 7.46
N TYR A 521 1.03 -3.25 7.00
CA TYR A 521 1.79 -2.12 7.54
C TYR A 521 2.04 -1.03 6.50
N GLY A 522 1.71 -1.29 5.22
CA GLY A 522 1.80 -0.34 4.11
C GLY A 522 0.82 0.82 4.27
N GLY A 523 -0.44 0.55 4.66
CA GLY A 523 -1.43 1.59 4.92
C GLY A 523 -0.98 2.58 6.01
N ALA A 524 -0.44 2.07 7.13
CA ALA A 524 0.11 2.91 8.20
C ALA A 524 1.33 3.75 7.74
N MET A 525 2.19 3.19 6.88
CA MET A 525 3.32 3.91 6.29
C MET A 525 2.85 5.02 5.35
N GLY A 526 1.86 4.75 4.50
CA GLY A 526 1.22 5.74 3.63
C GLY A 526 0.58 6.88 4.42
N HIS A 527 -0.19 6.56 5.47
CA HIS A 527 -0.81 7.56 6.33
C HIS A 527 0.24 8.43 7.06
N TRP A 528 1.38 7.86 7.48
CA TRP A 528 2.48 8.64 8.05
C TRP A 528 3.22 9.51 7.02
N ILE A 529 3.35 9.08 5.77
CA ILE A 529 3.89 9.92 4.69
C ILE A 529 2.95 11.09 4.40
N MET A 530 1.63 10.85 4.36
CA MET A 530 0.62 11.90 4.16
C MET A 530 0.62 12.90 5.33
N ASN A 531 0.54 12.42 6.57
CA ASN A 531 0.61 13.26 7.77
C ASN A 531 1.93 14.04 7.86
N ARG A 532 3.07 13.49 7.40
CA ARG A 532 4.33 14.25 7.34
C ARG A 532 4.31 15.44 6.35
N LYS A 533 3.40 15.44 5.36
CA LYS A 533 3.14 16.59 4.47
C LYS A 533 2.15 17.59 5.07
N SER A 534 1.13 17.13 5.81
CA SER A 534 0.02 17.96 6.30
C SER A 534 0.13 18.40 7.78
N ARG A 535 1.19 17.98 8.50
CA ARG A 535 1.37 18.28 9.93
C ARG A 535 1.66 19.77 10.19
N PRO A 536 1.04 20.40 11.21
CA PRO A 536 1.31 21.79 11.58
C PRO A 536 2.74 22.07 12.08
N SER A 537 3.46 21.05 12.57
CA SER A 537 4.84 21.20 13.04
C SER A 537 5.67 19.92 12.85
N PRO A 538 7.02 19.98 12.85
CA PRO A 538 7.89 18.81 12.71
C PRO A 538 7.73 17.75 13.81
N ASN A 539 7.16 18.10 14.96
CA ASN A 539 6.97 17.22 16.11
C ASN A 539 5.49 16.86 16.35
N TYR A 540 4.56 17.32 15.49
CA TYR A 540 3.15 16.98 15.62
C TYR A 540 2.90 15.49 15.33
N ILE A 541 2.26 14.84 16.29
CA ILE A 541 1.89 13.42 16.28
C ILE A 541 0.40 13.33 16.68
N PRO A 542 -0.48 12.76 15.84
CA PRO A 542 -1.89 12.57 16.18
C PRO A 542 -2.08 11.70 17.44
N TYR A 543 -3.02 12.11 18.30
CA TYR A 543 -3.38 11.36 19.50
C TYR A 543 -4.18 10.10 19.13
N ILE A 544 -3.63 8.92 19.41
CA ILE A 544 -4.30 7.64 19.21
C ILE A 544 -5.46 7.51 20.22
N ARG A 545 -6.69 7.36 19.74
CA ARG A 545 -7.84 7.00 20.58
C ARG A 545 -7.92 5.47 20.75
N PRO A 546 -8.29 4.94 21.92
CA PRO A 546 -8.15 3.51 22.24
C PRO A 546 -9.24 2.59 21.65
N ALA A 547 -10.21 3.10 20.88
CA ALA A 547 -11.35 2.32 20.38
C ALA A 547 -11.11 1.74 18.96
N PRO A 548 -11.79 0.62 18.58
CA PRO A 548 -11.49 -0.10 17.33
C PRO A 548 -11.51 0.73 16.04
N PRO A 549 -12.42 1.71 15.82
CA PRO A 549 -12.43 2.49 14.58
C PRO A 549 -11.16 3.29 14.31
N PHE A 550 -10.41 3.67 15.35
CA PHE A 550 -9.19 4.49 15.24
C PHE A 550 -7.94 3.66 14.90
N ILE A 551 -8.12 2.39 14.53
CA ILE A 551 -7.08 1.53 13.93
C ILE A 551 -6.44 2.14 12.68
N VAL A 552 -7.19 2.97 11.93
CA VAL A 552 -6.73 3.66 10.70
C VAL A 552 -5.70 4.76 11.02
N ASP A 553 -5.77 5.36 12.21
CA ASP A 553 -4.87 6.42 12.67
C ASP A 553 -3.54 5.88 13.24
N LEU A 554 -3.35 4.55 13.30
CA LEU A 554 -2.21 3.90 13.93
C LEU A 554 -0.94 3.94 13.05
N LEU A 555 -0.18 5.03 13.15
CA LEU A 555 1.09 5.25 12.44
C LEU A 555 2.16 4.19 12.83
N PRO A 556 3.22 3.93 12.04
CA PRO A 556 4.28 2.97 12.39
C PRO A 556 5.10 3.43 13.62
N PRO A 557 5.82 2.54 14.33
CA PRO A 557 6.62 2.90 15.52
C PRO A 557 7.63 4.05 15.32
N LYS A 558 8.15 4.21 14.10
CA LYS A 558 9.02 5.32 13.68
C LYS A 558 8.35 6.71 13.71
N ALA A 559 7.01 6.75 13.78
CA ALA A 559 6.23 7.97 13.94
C ALA A 559 6.09 8.42 15.41
N TYR A 560 6.42 7.56 16.37
CA TYR A 560 6.19 7.76 17.80
C TYR A 560 7.50 7.77 18.62
N PRO A 561 8.55 8.54 18.26
CA PRO A 561 9.90 8.40 18.82
C PRO A 561 9.98 8.50 20.36
N ASN A 562 9.04 9.21 20.99
CA ASN A 562 9.00 9.41 22.44
C ASN A 562 8.04 8.45 23.18
N ASN A 563 7.45 7.45 22.50
CA ASN A 563 6.48 6.52 23.09
C ASN A 563 6.81 5.04 22.74
N PRO A 564 7.69 4.38 23.51
CA PRO A 564 8.10 3.01 23.25
C PRO A 564 6.96 1.98 23.37
N SER A 565 5.87 2.29 24.09
CA SER A 565 4.72 1.37 24.22
C SER A 565 4.09 0.98 22.88
N THR A 566 4.21 1.84 21.86
CA THR A 566 3.75 1.58 20.48
C THR A 566 4.53 0.50 19.72
N SER A 567 5.51 -0.14 20.38
CA SER A 567 6.43 -1.13 19.82
C SER A 567 6.45 -2.47 20.57
N LEU A 568 5.59 -2.64 21.58
CA LEU A 568 5.48 -3.90 22.33
C LEU A 568 4.75 -4.95 21.47
N THR A 569 5.50 -5.87 20.87
CA THR A 569 4.97 -6.90 19.96
C THR A 569 4.33 -8.09 20.70
N THR A 570 3.36 -7.84 21.58
CA THR A 570 2.71 -8.88 22.41
C THR A 570 1.66 -9.72 21.69
N LYS A 571 1.12 -9.25 20.56
CA LYS A 571 -0.04 -9.86 19.89
C LYS A 571 0.38 -10.98 18.93
N PHE A 572 0.09 -12.23 19.31
CA PHE A 572 0.26 -13.39 18.42
C PHE A 572 -0.54 -13.25 17.12
N ILE A 573 0.10 -13.52 15.97
CA ILE A 573 -0.50 -13.47 14.64
C ILE A 573 -0.68 -14.87 14.07
N HIS A 574 0.42 -15.61 13.94
CA HIS A 574 0.55 -16.82 13.14
C HIS A 574 1.76 -17.67 13.59
N THR A 575 1.69 -18.96 13.31
CA THR A 575 2.77 -19.94 13.48
C THR A 575 3.03 -20.57 12.13
N SER A 576 4.25 -20.48 11.63
CA SER A 576 4.70 -21.12 10.40
C SER A 576 5.62 -22.30 10.70
N THR A 577 5.47 -23.38 9.94
CA THR A 577 6.18 -24.66 10.14
C THR A 577 6.52 -25.28 8.79
N ASN A 578 7.69 -25.91 8.68
CA ASN A 578 8.09 -26.64 7.48
C ASN A 578 7.32 -27.97 7.34
N LYS A 579 7.32 -28.54 6.12
CA LYS A 579 6.79 -29.90 5.88
C LYS A 579 7.55 -30.95 6.72
N ILE A 580 8.88 -30.84 6.75
CA ILE A 580 9.76 -31.60 7.63
C ILE A 580 9.93 -30.81 8.93
N ARG A 581 9.61 -31.41 10.08
CA ARG A 581 9.63 -30.73 11.39
C ARG A 581 11.04 -30.70 11.98
N CYS A 582 11.88 -29.81 11.47
CA CYS A 582 13.23 -29.58 11.99
C CYS A 582 13.29 -28.36 12.93
N PRO A 583 14.07 -28.39 14.03
CA PRO A 583 14.32 -27.21 14.87
C PRO A 583 14.84 -26.02 14.05
N VAL A 584 14.33 -24.81 14.32
CA VAL A 584 14.73 -23.59 13.60
C VAL A 584 15.73 -22.83 14.47
N ASN A 585 16.97 -22.69 13.99
CA ASN A 585 18.07 -22.16 14.79
C ASN A 585 18.16 -20.63 14.69
N CYS A 586 17.88 -20.08 13.51
CA CYS A 586 18.08 -18.67 13.21
C CYS A 586 16.96 -18.11 12.33
N VAL A 587 16.58 -16.86 12.59
CA VAL A 587 15.61 -16.09 11.78
C VAL A 587 16.17 -14.70 11.48
N VAL A 588 15.92 -14.20 10.27
CA VAL A 588 16.33 -12.87 9.83
C VAL A 588 15.30 -12.28 8.85
N TRP A 589 15.04 -10.98 8.94
CA TRP A 589 14.22 -10.27 7.96
C TRP A 589 15.07 -9.87 6.75
N THR A 590 14.50 -9.84 5.54
CA THR A 590 15.17 -9.17 4.42
C THR A 590 15.32 -7.67 4.72
N PRO A 591 16.35 -6.98 4.19
CA PRO A 591 16.58 -5.54 4.44
C PRO A 591 15.39 -4.65 4.07
N GLU A 592 14.62 -5.03 3.05
CA GLU A 592 13.37 -4.37 2.62
C GLU A 592 12.15 -4.69 3.52
N GLY A 593 12.27 -5.64 4.44
CA GLY A 593 11.20 -6.10 5.34
C GLY A 593 10.09 -6.94 4.71
N ARG A 594 10.10 -7.16 3.37
CA ARG A 594 9.02 -7.88 2.67
C ARG A 594 8.98 -9.39 2.92
N ARG A 595 10.07 -9.98 3.40
CA ARG A 595 10.26 -11.44 3.55
C ARG A 595 11.01 -11.76 4.83
N VAL A 596 10.81 -12.97 5.32
CA VAL A 596 11.53 -13.55 6.48
C VAL A 596 12.25 -14.81 6.01
N LEU A 597 13.52 -14.94 6.35
CA LEU A 597 14.34 -16.12 6.10
C LEU A 597 14.59 -16.85 7.42
N THR A 598 14.44 -18.18 7.41
CA THR A 598 14.71 -19.04 8.57
C THR A 598 15.65 -20.17 8.19
N GLY A 599 16.70 -20.38 9.00
CA GLY A 599 17.65 -21.48 8.84
C GLY A 599 17.35 -22.64 9.78
N SER A 600 17.18 -23.84 9.23
CA SER A 600 16.82 -25.05 9.96
C SER A 600 18.03 -25.88 10.41
N THR A 601 17.78 -26.88 11.25
CA THR A 601 18.76 -27.92 11.59
C THR A 601 19.01 -28.93 10.45
N SER A 602 18.13 -29.01 9.46
CA SER A 602 18.31 -29.81 8.23
C SER A 602 19.25 -29.16 7.20
N GLY A 603 19.70 -27.91 7.40
CA GLY A 603 20.50 -27.18 6.41
C GLY A 603 19.65 -26.45 5.34
N GLU A 604 18.34 -26.39 5.56
CA GLU A 604 17.38 -25.72 4.68
C GLU A 604 17.24 -24.22 5.04
N PHE A 605 17.18 -23.39 4.01
CA PHE A 605 16.60 -22.05 4.05
C PHE A 605 15.12 -22.14 3.73
N THR A 606 14.26 -21.58 4.58
CA THR A 606 12.83 -21.38 4.25
C THR A 606 12.49 -19.91 4.22
N LEU A 607 11.78 -19.51 3.16
CA LEU A 607 11.41 -18.12 2.88
C LEU A 607 9.91 -17.94 3.11
N TRP A 608 9.57 -16.99 3.98
CA TRP A 608 8.19 -16.67 4.35
C TRP A 608 7.81 -15.26 3.88
N ASN A 609 6.55 -15.11 3.49
CA ASN A 609 5.99 -13.82 3.09
C ASN A 609 5.81 -12.87 4.28
N GLY A 610 6.41 -11.67 4.26
CA GLY A 610 6.40 -10.75 5.41
C GLY A 610 5.06 -10.11 5.76
N LEU A 611 4.06 -10.16 4.87
CA LEU A 611 2.71 -9.61 5.09
C LEU A 611 1.70 -10.67 5.57
N THR A 612 1.89 -11.93 5.16
CA THR A 612 0.90 -13.01 5.34
C THR A 612 1.45 -14.27 6.02
N PHE A 613 2.77 -14.34 6.23
CA PHE A 613 3.52 -15.43 6.87
C PHE A 613 3.39 -16.81 6.22
N ASN A 614 2.76 -16.88 5.04
CA ASN A 614 2.72 -18.08 4.21
C ASN A 614 4.14 -18.45 3.72
N PHE A 615 4.33 -19.74 3.47
CA PHE A 615 5.47 -20.30 2.75
C PHE A 615 5.58 -19.70 1.33
N GLU A 616 6.78 -19.30 0.91
CA GLU A 616 7.08 -18.94 -0.49
C GLU A 616 7.97 -19.98 -1.16
N THR A 617 9.08 -20.38 -0.54
CA THR A 617 9.99 -21.41 -1.08
C THR A 617 10.91 -22.01 0.00
N ILE A 618 11.54 -23.13 -0.32
CA ILE A 618 12.57 -23.80 0.47
C ILE A 618 13.77 -24.15 -0.42
N LEU A 619 14.98 -24.08 0.13
CA LEU A 619 16.24 -24.34 -0.57
C LEU A 619 17.20 -25.07 0.38
N GLN A 620 17.82 -26.17 -0.07
CA GLN A 620 18.96 -26.74 0.65
C GLN A 620 20.16 -25.81 0.47
N ALA A 621 20.59 -25.16 1.54
CA ALA A 621 21.68 -24.17 1.50
C ALA A 621 23.00 -24.75 2.02
N HIS A 622 22.92 -25.58 3.06
CA HIS A 622 24.05 -26.25 3.68
C HIS A 622 23.76 -27.74 3.86
N ASP A 623 24.82 -28.54 3.87
CA ASP A 623 24.78 -30.00 4.07
C ASP A 623 24.79 -30.35 5.57
N SER A 624 24.86 -29.33 6.41
CA SER A 624 24.88 -29.37 7.87
C SER A 624 23.99 -28.28 8.45
N ALA A 625 23.61 -28.45 9.71
CA ALA A 625 22.65 -27.59 10.41
C ALA A 625 23.09 -26.12 10.45
N ILE A 626 22.32 -25.23 9.82
CA ILE A 626 22.60 -23.78 9.81
C ILE A 626 22.51 -23.24 11.23
N ARG A 627 23.50 -22.41 11.61
CA ARG A 627 23.65 -21.85 12.95
C ARG A 627 23.34 -20.36 13.00
N THR A 628 23.78 -19.60 12.00
CA THR A 628 23.57 -18.14 11.95
C THR A 628 23.35 -17.62 10.52
N LEU A 629 22.66 -16.49 10.42
CA LEU A 629 22.28 -15.79 9.19
C LEU A 629 22.37 -14.28 9.41
N ARG A 630 23.08 -13.56 8.54
CA ARG A 630 23.24 -12.10 8.59
C ARG A 630 23.27 -11.50 7.19
N PHE A 631 22.45 -10.47 6.95
CA PHE A 631 22.67 -9.58 5.82
C PHE A 631 23.79 -8.59 6.17
N THR A 632 24.54 -8.20 5.13
CA THR A 632 25.32 -6.95 5.07
C THR A 632 24.44 -5.74 5.43
N HIS A 633 25.03 -4.67 5.96
CA HIS A 633 24.33 -3.42 6.27
C HIS A 633 23.76 -2.72 5.03
N ALA A 634 24.45 -2.81 3.89
CA ALA A 634 23.96 -2.40 2.58
C ALA A 634 22.81 -3.30 2.04
N GLY A 635 22.65 -4.51 2.59
CA GLY A 635 21.62 -5.46 2.20
C GLY A 635 21.84 -6.14 0.85
N THR A 636 23.03 -5.99 0.27
CA THR A 636 23.43 -6.54 -1.05
C THR A 636 23.74 -8.02 -1.00
N TYR A 637 24.23 -8.53 0.14
CA TYR A 637 24.60 -9.93 0.35
C TYR A 637 24.13 -10.46 1.71
N LEU A 638 23.90 -11.77 1.75
CA LEU A 638 23.60 -12.58 2.94
C LEU A 638 24.77 -13.53 3.19
N ALA A 639 25.33 -13.52 4.40
CA ALA A 639 26.24 -14.55 4.88
C ALA A 639 25.50 -15.56 5.76
N SER A 640 25.83 -16.84 5.58
CA SER A 640 25.32 -17.96 6.37
C SER A 640 26.47 -18.88 6.81
N ALA A 641 26.30 -19.52 7.96
CA ALA A 641 27.25 -20.52 8.45
C ALA A 641 26.57 -21.66 9.21
N ASP A 642 27.24 -22.81 9.24
CA ASP A 642 26.71 -24.08 9.73
C ASP A 642 27.51 -24.71 10.88
N GLN A 643 27.04 -25.90 11.27
CA GLN A 643 27.58 -26.72 12.34
C GLN A 643 28.92 -27.41 11.97
N SER A 644 29.31 -27.47 10.69
CA SER A 644 30.61 -28.02 10.25
C SER A 644 31.68 -26.95 10.04
N GLY A 645 31.35 -25.66 10.14
CA GLY A 645 32.30 -24.55 10.07
C GLY A 645 32.47 -23.95 8.66
N VAL A 646 31.56 -24.26 7.73
CA VAL A 646 31.54 -23.71 6.37
C VAL A 646 30.75 -22.41 6.36
N ILE A 647 31.28 -21.41 5.67
CA ILE A 647 30.60 -20.14 5.39
C ILE A 647 30.20 -20.12 3.91
N LYS A 648 28.98 -19.65 3.64
CA LYS A 648 28.45 -19.47 2.27
C LYS A 648 27.88 -18.06 2.10
N TYR A 649 28.05 -17.49 0.91
CA TYR A 649 27.52 -16.18 0.54
C TYR A 649 26.39 -16.29 -0.48
N PHE A 650 25.32 -15.57 -0.22
CA PHE A 650 24.12 -15.55 -1.07
C PHE A 650 23.79 -14.12 -1.52
N GLN A 651 23.39 -13.98 -2.78
CA GLN A 651 22.67 -12.81 -3.26
C GLN A 651 21.23 -12.78 -2.66
N PRO A 652 20.51 -11.64 -2.68
CA PRO A 652 19.17 -11.53 -2.09
C PRO A 652 18.08 -12.34 -2.82
N ASN A 653 18.41 -12.87 -4.01
CA ASN A 653 17.64 -13.84 -4.78
C ASN A 653 17.88 -15.31 -4.35
N MET A 654 18.71 -15.54 -3.31
CA MET A 654 19.17 -16.85 -2.82
C MET A 654 20.08 -17.63 -3.77
N ASN A 655 20.72 -16.98 -4.74
CA ASN A 655 21.82 -17.57 -5.51
C ASN A 655 23.12 -17.59 -4.68
N ASN A 656 23.79 -18.74 -4.62
CA ASN A 656 25.10 -18.91 -3.96
C ASN A 656 26.22 -18.30 -4.81
N LEU A 657 27.20 -17.67 -4.17
CA LEU A 657 28.36 -17.02 -4.80
C LEU A 657 29.66 -17.76 -4.49
N THR A 658 29.96 -17.90 -3.20
CA THR A 658 31.21 -18.49 -2.69
C THR A 658 30.92 -19.33 -1.46
N ALA A 659 31.73 -20.37 -1.26
CA ALA A 659 31.63 -21.29 -0.13
C ALA A 659 33.03 -21.76 0.26
N TRP A 660 33.38 -21.70 1.55
CA TRP A 660 34.66 -22.21 2.04
C TRP A 660 34.61 -22.64 3.51
N GLN A 661 35.58 -23.46 3.90
CA GLN A 661 35.79 -23.90 5.27
C GLN A 661 36.47 -22.76 6.06
N ALA A 662 35.75 -22.12 6.99
CA ALA A 662 36.26 -20.97 7.75
C ALA A 662 36.83 -21.40 9.11
N HIS A 663 36.16 -22.32 9.80
CA HIS A 663 36.59 -22.90 11.07
C HIS A 663 36.62 -24.43 10.98
N ARG A 664 37.22 -25.10 11.97
CA ARG A 664 37.17 -26.57 12.08
C ARG A 664 35.91 -27.08 12.80
N GLU A 665 35.24 -26.19 13.50
CA GLU A 665 34.07 -26.45 14.34
C GLU A 665 32.96 -25.45 14.01
N ALA A 666 31.74 -25.73 14.47
CA ALA A 666 30.55 -24.91 14.24
C ALA A 666 30.78 -23.41 14.44
N VAL A 667 30.38 -22.61 13.45
CA VAL A 667 30.31 -21.15 13.58
C VAL A 667 28.98 -20.80 14.24
N ARG A 668 29.00 -20.07 15.35
CA ARG A 668 27.82 -19.77 16.17
C ARG A 668 27.20 -18.41 15.89
N ASP A 669 28.02 -17.41 15.57
CA ASP A 669 27.53 -16.08 15.21
C ASP A 669 28.44 -15.40 14.18
N ILE A 670 27.84 -14.46 13.43
CA ILE A 670 28.48 -13.62 12.44
C ILE A 670 28.07 -12.17 12.74
N SER A 671 28.97 -11.23 12.50
CA SER A 671 28.68 -9.80 12.56
C SER A 671 29.56 -9.03 11.57
N PHE A 672 28.93 -8.21 10.72
CA PHE A 672 29.62 -7.36 9.75
C PHE A 672 30.20 -6.10 10.43
N ALA A 673 31.30 -5.60 9.88
CA ALA A 673 31.81 -4.28 10.21
C ALA A 673 30.90 -3.18 9.60
N PRO A 674 30.84 -1.96 10.16
CA PRO A 674 29.98 -0.88 9.67
C PRO A 674 30.25 -0.41 8.23
N ASP A 675 31.36 -0.84 7.62
CA ASP A 675 31.73 -0.59 6.22
C ASP A 675 31.50 -1.80 5.29
N ASP A 676 30.89 -2.89 5.78
CA ASP A 676 30.61 -4.18 5.12
C ASP A 676 31.83 -4.94 4.53
N ARG A 677 32.99 -4.30 4.39
CA ARG A 677 34.25 -4.88 3.87
C ARG A 677 34.81 -6.02 4.70
N ARG A 678 34.42 -6.10 5.97
CA ARG A 678 34.95 -7.06 6.95
C ARG A 678 33.82 -7.65 7.76
N PHE A 679 34.03 -8.84 8.28
CA PHE A 679 33.11 -9.47 9.24
C PHE A 679 33.88 -10.33 10.24
N ALA A 680 33.27 -10.53 11.41
CA ALA A 680 33.77 -11.39 12.47
C ALA A 680 32.92 -12.65 12.60
N THR A 681 33.57 -13.79 12.85
CA THR A 681 32.96 -15.11 13.08
C THR A 681 33.34 -15.63 14.47
N ALA A 682 32.37 -16.16 15.22
CA ALA A 682 32.61 -16.87 16.48
C ALA A 682 32.42 -18.38 16.26
N SER A 683 33.30 -19.21 16.82
CA SER A 683 33.22 -20.67 16.67
C SER A 683 33.42 -21.42 18.00
N ASP A 684 32.93 -22.66 18.01
CA ASP A 684 33.23 -23.62 19.07
C ASP A 684 34.73 -23.99 19.14
N ASP A 685 35.55 -23.65 18.12
CA ASP A 685 37.03 -23.82 18.12
C ASP A 685 37.79 -22.88 19.08
N SER A 686 37.08 -22.17 19.97
CA SER A 686 37.55 -21.13 20.91
C SER A 686 38.10 -19.84 20.29
N THR A 687 38.10 -19.70 18.96
CA THR A 687 38.57 -18.47 18.28
C THR A 687 37.42 -17.57 17.84
N VAL A 688 37.72 -16.27 17.75
CA VAL A 688 36.98 -15.33 16.88
C VAL A 688 37.89 -14.99 15.72
N ARG A 689 37.39 -14.99 14.49
CA ARG A 689 38.20 -14.64 13.30
C ARG A 689 37.63 -13.44 12.58
N ILE A 690 38.50 -12.61 12.02
CA ILE A 690 38.16 -11.46 11.18
C ILE A 690 38.54 -11.82 9.75
N TRP A 691 37.59 -11.60 8.84
CA TRP A 691 37.69 -11.95 7.43
C TRP A 691 37.50 -10.72 6.55
N ASP A 692 38.22 -10.69 5.43
CA ASP A 692 37.94 -9.77 4.34
C ASP A 692 36.77 -10.32 3.49
N PHE A 693 35.78 -9.48 3.20
CA PHE A 693 34.58 -9.86 2.47
C PHE A 693 34.84 -10.04 0.97
N GLU A 694 35.66 -9.18 0.36
CA GLU A 694 35.92 -9.22 -1.09
C GLU A 694 36.87 -10.35 -1.45
N GLU A 695 37.94 -10.55 -0.67
CA GLU A 695 38.90 -11.63 -0.92
C GLU A 695 38.46 -13.00 -0.36
N SER A 696 37.47 -13.05 0.54
CA SER A 696 37.06 -14.25 1.30
C SER A 696 38.23 -14.90 2.09
N LYS A 697 39.18 -14.09 2.56
CA LYS A 697 40.39 -14.53 3.29
C LYS A 697 40.36 -14.15 4.76
N GLU A 698 41.06 -14.94 5.58
CA GLU A 698 41.30 -14.65 6.99
C GLU A 698 42.31 -13.50 7.13
N GLU A 699 41.93 -12.42 7.80
CA GLU A 699 42.83 -11.30 8.11
C GLU A 699 43.49 -11.48 9.49
N ARG A 700 42.72 -11.93 10.50
CA ARG A 700 43.16 -12.09 11.89
C ARG A 700 42.43 -13.23 12.60
N VAL A 701 43.16 -13.93 13.46
CA VAL A 701 42.60 -14.81 14.50
C VAL A 701 42.75 -14.12 15.86
N LEU A 702 41.63 -13.94 16.56
CA LEU A 702 41.57 -13.48 17.95
C LEU A 702 41.53 -14.70 18.87
N SER A 703 42.62 -14.93 19.60
CA SER A 703 42.76 -16.01 20.57
C SER A 703 42.87 -15.45 21.99
N GLY A 704 42.38 -16.20 22.98
CA GLY A 704 42.36 -15.77 24.39
C GLY A 704 41.03 -15.95 25.13
N HIS A 705 40.00 -16.49 24.49
CA HIS A 705 38.93 -17.22 25.20
C HIS A 705 39.43 -18.62 25.57
N GLY A 706 38.96 -19.15 26.69
CA GLY A 706 39.36 -20.48 27.18
C GLY A 706 38.50 -21.64 26.68
N TRP A 707 37.34 -21.33 26.07
CA TRP A 707 36.30 -22.27 25.66
C TRP A 707 35.49 -21.73 24.47
N ASP A 708 34.65 -22.59 23.91
CA ASP A 708 33.69 -22.37 22.82
C ASP A 708 33.12 -20.93 22.80
N VAL A 709 33.33 -20.17 21.72
CA VAL A 709 32.78 -18.81 21.59
C VAL A 709 31.39 -18.87 20.96
N ARG A 710 30.39 -18.36 21.68
CA ARG A 710 28.97 -18.54 21.33
C ARG A 710 28.37 -17.35 20.58
N CYS A 711 28.90 -16.15 20.77
CA CYS A 711 28.43 -14.95 20.10
C CYS A 711 29.54 -13.93 19.86
N VAL A 712 29.42 -13.14 18.80
CA VAL A 712 30.30 -12.00 18.50
C VAL A 712 29.51 -10.92 17.79
N GLN A 713 29.64 -9.66 18.22
CA GLN A 713 29.03 -8.52 17.52
C GLN A 713 30.00 -7.36 17.38
N TRP A 714 30.12 -6.87 16.14
CA TRP A 714 30.82 -5.63 15.81
C TRP A 714 29.98 -4.43 16.28
N HIS A 715 30.62 -3.43 16.86
CA HIS A 715 29.95 -2.23 17.32
C HIS A 715 29.49 -1.38 16.10
N PRO A 716 28.26 -0.83 16.10
CA PRO A 716 27.62 -0.28 14.88
C PRO A 716 28.26 0.98 14.25
N THR A 717 29.19 1.67 14.92
CA THR A 717 29.92 2.83 14.35
C THR A 717 31.43 2.85 14.67
N LYS A 718 31.82 2.58 15.92
CA LYS A 718 33.21 2.43 16.37
C LYS A 718 33.81 1.10 15.90
N GLY A 719 35.09 1.10 15.56
CA GLY A 719 35.86 -0.14 15.33
C GLY A 719 36.16 -0.86 16.64
N LEU A 720 35.19 -1.64 17.13
CA LEU A 720 35.25 -2.38 18.39
C LEU A 720 34.47 -3.69 18.22
N LEU A 721 35.03 -4.81 18.65
CA LEU A 721 34.35 -6.10 18.71
C LEU A 721 34.04 -6.49 20.15
N ALA A 722 32.91 -7.17 20.37
CA ALA A 722 32.57 -7.81 21.64
C ALA A 722 32.17 -9.26 21.41
N SER A 723 32.73 -10.19 22.20
CA SER A 723 32.45 -11.63 22.14
C SER A 723 32.06 -12.21 23.49
N GLY A 724 31.23 -13.25 23.48
CA GLY A 724 30.81 -14.00 24.66
C GLY A 724 31.06 -15.50 24.48
N SER A 725 31.59 -16.14 25.52
CA SER A 725 32.01 -17.55 25.50
C SER A 725 31.38 -18.37 26.64
N LYS A 726 31.51 -19.69 26.50
CA LYS A 726 31.30 -20.70 27.54
C LYS A 726 32.28 -20.59 28.72
N ASP A 727 33.37 -19.84 28.58
CA ASP A 727 34.27 -19.49 29.70
C ASP A 727 33.68 -18.46 30.70
N ASN A 728 32.44 -18.02 30.48
CA ASN A 728 31.68 -17.02 31.25
C ASN A 728 32.18 -15.57 31.10
N LEU A 729 33.17 -15.33 30.23
CA LEU A 729 33.77 -14.02 30.02
C LEU A 729 33.15 -13.31 28.82
N VAL A 730 32.90 -12.00 28.96
CA VAL A 730 32.68 -11.10 27.81
C VAL A 730 33.99 -10.40 27.52
N LYS A 731 34.50 -10.48 26.30
CA LYS A 731 35.76 -9.84 25.88
C LYS A 731 35.51 -8.76 24.84
N PHE A 732 36.19 -7.63 25.01
CA PHE A 732 36.26 -6.57 24.02
C PHE A 732 37.59 -6.63 23.28
N TRP A 733 37.57 -6.40 21.96
CA TRP A 733 38.73 -6.51 21.09
C TRP A 733 38.84 -5.30 20.16
N ASP A 734 40.06 -4.84 19.91
CA ASP A 734 40.36 -3.96 18.78
C ASP A 734 40.52 -4.81 17.51
N PRO A 735 39.66 -4.65 16.49
CA PRO A 735 39.78 -5.40 15.24
C PRO A 735 41.05 -5.10 14.43
N ARG A 736 41.78 -4.01 14.72
CA ARG A 736 42.99 -3.62 13.98
C ARG A 736 44.24 -4.31 14.50
N THR A 737 44.46 -4.25 15.82
CA THR A 737 45.62 -4.89 16.48
C THR A 737 45.35 -6.34 16.89
N GLY A 738 44.08 -6.76 16.97
CA GLY A 738 43.66 -8.05 17.50
C GLY A 738 43.79 -8.17 19.03
N THR A 739 44.10 -7.07 19.74
CA THR A 739 44.30 -7.09 21.19
C THR A 739 42.99 -7.14 21.96
N CYS A 740 42.96 -7.87 23.07
CA CYS A 740 41.86 -7.85 24.03
C CYS A 740 41.97 -6.60 24.90
N LEU A 741 41.05 -5.65 24.72
CA LEU A 741 41.04 -4.34 25.40
C LEU A 741 40.52 -4.43 26.84
N SER A 742 39.56 -5.33 27.09
CA SER A 742 38.95 -5.52 28.41
C SER A 742 38.22 -6.87 28.48
N THR A 743 38.14 -7.44 29.69
CA THR A 743 37.42 -8.68 29.98
C THR A 743 36.48 -8.47 31.16
N LEU A 744 35.18 -8.71 30.97
CA LEU A 744 34.16 -8.61 32.01
C LEU A 744 33.90 -9.98 32.65
N HIS A 745 33.92 -10.02 33.97
CA HIS A 745 33.83 -11.24 34.79
C HIS A 745 32.49 -11.34 35.56
N HIS A 746 31.42 -10.75 35.02
CA HIS A 746 30.16 -10.53 35.74
C HIS A 746 29.18 -11.73 35.66
N HIS A 747 29.28 -12.57 34.64
CA HIS A 747 28.40 -13.74 34.48
C HIS A 747 28.92 -14.97 35.21
N LYS A 748 27.99 -15.82 35.67
CA LYS A 748 28.31 -17.06 36.41
C LYS A 748 28.23 -18.32 35.56
N ASN A 749 27.79 -18.20 34.30
CA ASN A 749 27.57 -19.33 33.39
C ASN A 749 27.64 -18.82 31.94
N THR A 750 27.70 -19.75 30.97
CA THR A 750 27.92 -19.50 29.54
C THR A 750 27.08 -18.35 29.01
N ILE A 751 27.71 -17.41 28.31
CA ILE A 751 27.02 -16.37 27.55
C ILE A 751 26.52 -17.00 26.24
N GLN A 752 25.23 -16.86 25.94
CA GLN A 752 24.59 -17.44 24.76
C GLN A 752 24.44 -16.41 23.63
N ALA A 753 24.09 -15.17 23.96
CA ALA A 753 23.85 -14.12 22.99
C ALA A 753 24.38 -12.76 23.48
N LEU A 754 24.78 -11.92 22.53
CA LEU A 754 25.31 -10.57 22.75
C LEU A 754 24.73 -9.65 21.67
N GLY A 755 24.47 -8.38 21.99
CA GLY A 755 23.99 -7.43 21.00
C GLY A 755 24.10 -5.97 21.42
N TRP A 756 24.47 -5.11 20.48
CA TRP A 756 24.57 -3.66 20.65
C TRP A 756 23.20 -2.98 20.57
N SER A 757 22.97 -1.98 21.41
CA SER A 757 21.80 -1.10 21.28
C SER A 757 21.87 -0.27 19.98
N PRO A 758 20.73 0.22 19.44
CA PRO A 758 20.72 0.92 18.15
C PRO A 758 21.58 2.20 18.09
N ASN A 759 21.88 2.80 19.24
CA ASN A 759 22.79 3.94 19.42
C ASN A 759 24.26 3.54 19.70
N GLY A 760 24.55 2.27 19.98
CA GLY A 760 25.88 1.75 20.28
C GLY A 760 26.44 2.07 21.68
N ASP A 761 25.71 2.80 22.54
CA ASP A 761 26.18 3.12 23.90
C ASP A 761 26.11 1.93 24.88
N LEU A 762 25.18 1.00 24.66
CA LEU A 762 24.95 -0.15 25.52
C LEU A 762 25.22 -1.47 24.77
N VAL A 763 25.80 -2.43 25.46
CA VAL A 763 25.82 -3.84 25.03
C VAL A 763 24.96 -4.68 25.98
N ALA A 764 24.05 -5.46 25.42
CA ALA A 764 23.28 -6.48 26.11
C ALA A 764 23.98 -7.83 26.00
N THR A 765 23.95 -8.60 27.08
CA THR A 765 24.57 -9.93 27.18
C THR A 765 23.62 -10.87 27.91
N ALA A 766 23.34 -12.03 27.33
CA ALA A 766 22.39 -13.02 27.85
C ALA A 766 23.12 -14.32 28.21
N SER A 767 22.85 -14.87 29.39
CA SER A 767 23.57 -16.01 29.94
C SER A 767 22.68 -17.15 30.43
N ARG A 768 23.28 -18.33 30.53
CA ARG A 768 22.76 -19.49 31.26
C ARG A 768 22.58 -19.25 32.77
N ASP A 769 23.10 -18.15 33.32
CA ASP A 769 22.87 -17.75 34.72
C ASP A 769 21.50 -17.09 34.99
N GLN A 770 20.58 -17.15 34.01
CA GLN A 770 19.22 -16.60 34.04
C GLN A 770 19.16 -15.06 34.06
N THR A 771 20.30 -14.38 33.96
CA THR A 771 20.39 -12.92 33.90
C THR A 771 20.69 -12.41 32.49
N VAL A 772 20.22 -11.20 32.21
CA VAL A 772 20.66 -10.40 31.07
C VAL A 772 21.28 -9.12 31.61
N ARG A 773 22.54 -8.86 31.27
CA ARG A 773 23.30 -7.70 31.77
C ARG A 773 23.47 -6.67 30.67
N LEU A 774 23.24 -5.41 31.02
CA LEU A 774 23.52 -4.24 30.19
C LEU A 774 24.80 -3.58 30.70
N PHE A 775 25.76 -3.33 29.82
CA PHE A 775 26.97 -2.57 30.12
C PHE A 775 27.02 -1.29 29.28
N ASP A 776 27.36 -0.16 29.92
CA ASP A 776 27.63 1.11 29.23
C ASP A 776 29.12 1.20 28.90
N ILE A 777 29.46 1.25 27.61
CA ILE A 777 30.86 1.24 27.15
C ILE A 777 31.57 2.59 27.29
N ARG A 778 30.86 3.65 27.66
CA ARG A 778 31.47 4.97 27.97
C ARG A 778 32.01 4.98 29.39
N ALA A 779 31.34 4.26 30.30
CA ALA A 779 31.76 4.06 31.69
C ALA A 779 32.54 2.75 31.91
N MET A 780 32.49 1.81 30.95
CA MET A 780 32.95 0.42 31.07
C MET A 780 32.44 -0.27 32.34
N LYS A 781 31.17 -0.03 32.67
CA LYS A 781 30.49 -0.50 33.89
C LYS A 781 29.15 -1.15 33.58
N GLU A 782 28.70 -2.00 34.50
CA GLU A 782 27.34 -2.53 34.52
C GLU A 782 26.35 -1.38 34.71
N PHE A 783 25.37 -1.29 33.82
CA PHE A 783 24.31 -0.29 33.83
C PHE A 783 23.06 -0.81 34.52
N ARG A 784 22.64 -2.05 34.19
CA ARG A 784 21.46 -2.71 34.79
C ARG A 784 21.54 -4.23 34.62
N VAL A 785 21.05 -4.97 35.62
CA VAL A 785 20.80 -6.41 35.53
C VAL A 785 19.31 -6.68 35.40
N LEU A 786 18.93 -7.42 34.37
CA LEU A 786 17.55 -7.81 34.09
C LEU A 786 17.37 -9.27 34.53
N LYS A 787 16.33 -9.55 35.33
CA LYS A 787 16.01 -10.87 35.89
C LYS A 787 14.51 -11.12 35.78
N GLY A 788 14.11 -12.30 35.29
CA GLY A 788 12.70 -12.65 35.12
C GLY A 788 12.43 -13.93 34.32
N HIS A 789 13.40 -14.44 33.56
CA HIS A 789 13.33 -15.79 32.99
C HIS A 789 13.36 -16.86 34.09
N LYS A 790 12.71 -18.00 33.84
CA LYS A 790 12.65 -19.14 34.79
C LYS A 790 13.77 -20.16 34.55
N LYS A 791 14.43 -20.09 33.40
CA LYS A 791 15.55 -20.96 32.99
C LYS A 791 16.62 -20.11 32.29
N GLU A 792 17.58 -20.75 31.60
CA GLU A 792 18.61 -20.05 30.83
C GLU A 792 18.01 -19.17 29.72
N VAL A 793 18.65 -18.02 29.49
CA VAL A 793 18.31 -17.10 28.39
C VAL A 793 19.12 -17.50 27.17
N CYS A 794 18.44 -17.79 26.06
CA CYS A 794 19.05 -18.33 24.84
C CYS A 794 19.29 -17.24 23.78
N SER A 795 18.41 -16.24 23.69
CA SER A 795 18.45 -15.24 22.62
C SER A 795 18.08 -13.84 23.10
N LEU A 796 18.51 -12.84 22.34
CA LEU A 796 18.16 -11.43 22.56
C LEU A 796 17.99 -10.72 21.21
N ALA A 797 17.15 -9.69 21.17
CA ALA A 797 17.03 -8.77 20.05
C ALA A 797 16.68 -7.35 20.55
N TRP A 798 17.50 -6.38 20.16
CA TRP A 798 17.16 -4.96 20.33
C TRP A 798 16.11 -4.55 19.30
N HIS A 799 15.14 -3.74 19.73
CA HIS A 799 14.18 -3.13 18.84
C HIS A 799 14.86 -1.98 18.04
N PRO A 800 14.67 -1.87 16.71
CA PRO A 800 15.54 -1.08 15.82
C PRO A 800 15.40 0.46 15.90
N LEU A 801 14.59 1.00 16.82
CA LEU A 801 14.34 2.45 16.95
C LEU A 801 14.19 2.88 18.42
N HIS A 802 13.26 2.23 19.13
CA HIS A 802 12.98 2.43 20.56
C HIS A 802 13.95 1.69 21.49
N PRO A 803 14.17 2.20 22.72
CA PRO A 803 15.04 1.59 23.75
C PRO A 803 14.37 0.35 24.42
N ILE A 804 13.92 -0.59 23.58
CA ILE A 804 13.34 -1.87 24.00
C ILE A 804 14.30 -3.00 23.65
N LEU A 805 14.53 -3.88 24.62
CA LEU A 805 15.23 -5.15 24.44
C LEU A 805 14.23 -6.30 24.63
N VAL A 806 14.24 -7.29 23.75
CA VAL A 806 13.46 -8.54 23.92
C VAL A 806 14.40 -9.70 24.13
N THR A 807 14.07 -10.57 25.09
CA THR A 807 14.90 -11.72 25.48
C THR A 807 14.09 -13.01 25.43
N GLY A 808 14.69 -14.07 24.88
CA GLY A 808 14.07 -15.38 24.66
C GLY A 808 14.64 -16.44 25.58
N GLY A 809 13.76 -17.12 26.33
CA GLY A 809 14.11 -18.16 27.28
C GLY A 809 14.13 -19.57 26.70
N SER A 810 14.87 -20.46 27.35
CA SER A 810 14.79 -21.91 27.13
C SER A 810 13.44 -22.51 27.53
N GLU A 811 12.70 -21.85 28.43
CA GLU A 811 11.33 -22.21 28.78
C GLU A 811 10.27 -21.77 27.75
N GLY A 812 10.68 -21.22 26.60
CA GLY A 812 9.76 -20.74 25.56
C GLY A 812 9.11 -19.39 25.87
N SER A 813 9.65 -18.62 26.82
CA SER A 813 9.15 -17.30 27.20
C SER A 813 9.81 -16.16 26.40
N LEU A 814 9.05 -15.08 26.13
CA LEU A 814 9.58 -13.82 25.60
C LEU A 814 9.32 -12.68 26.59
N LEU A 815 10.37 -12.01 27.05
CA LEU A 815 10.28 -10.89 27.99
C LEU A 815 10.71 -9.59 27.30
N TYR A 816 9.94 -8.52 27.53
CA TYR A 816 10.16 -7.18 26.96
C TYR A 816 10.69 -6.24 28.04
N TRP A 817 11.83 -5.60 27.79
CA TRP A 817 12.50 -4.71 28.74
C TRP A 817 12.57 -3.30 28.17
N ASP A 818 12.14 -2.31 28.96
CA ASP A 818 12.33 -0.89 28.66
C ASP A 818 13.63 -0.43 29.35
N THR A 819 14.63 -0.03 28.57
CA THR A 819 15.93 0.38 29.12
C THR A 819 16.01 1.87 29.44
N ALA A 820 15.02 2.67 29.01
CA ALA A 820 14.91 4.10 29.31
C ALA A 820 14.07 4.38 30.57
N ALA A 821 13.33 3.38 31.08
CA ALA A 821 12.59 3.49 32.33
C ALA A 821 13.51 3.83 33.53
N PRO A 822 13.20 4.88 34.33
CA PRO A 822 13.91 5.19 35.55
C PRO A 822 13.66 4.11 36.61
N GLU A 823 14.64 3.87 37.49
CA GLU A 823 14.47 2.88 38.56
C GLU A 823 13.56 3.42 39.66
N PRO A 824 12.63 2.60 40.19
CA PRO A 824 11.81 3.01 41.32
C PRO A 824 12.67 3.10 42.58
N PRO A 825 12.35 4.02 43.52
CA PRO A 825 13.14 4.24 44.72
C PRO A 825 13.17 3.00 45.62
N PHE A 826 14.29 2.82 46.33
CA PHE A 826 14.62 1.63 47.11
C PHE A 826 13.53 1.16 48.09
N SER A 827 12.69 2.06 48.62
CA SER A 827 11.56 1.68 49.49
C SER A 827 10.52 0.77 48.82
N ALA A 828 10.39 0.81 47.49
CA ALA A 828 9.49 -0.06 46.73
C ALA A 828 9.98 -1.52 46.60
N LEU A 829 11.28 -1.77 46.83
CA LEU A 829 11.89 -3.12 46.76
C LEU A 829 11.61 -3.96 48.00
N VAL A 830 11.36 -3.33 49.16
CA VAL A 830 11.20 -4.04 50.45
C VAL A 830 9.76 -4.58 50.62
N SER A 831 8.77 -3.82 50.17
CA SER A 831 7.34 -4.15 50.37
C SER A 831 6.80 -5.28 49.47
N SER A 832 7.55 -5.69 48.44
CA SER A 832 7.11 -6.70 47.47
C SER A 832 7.35 -8.16 47.90
N ALA A 833 8.04 -8.38 49.03
CA ALA A 833 8.38 -9.71 49.52
C ALA A 833 7.24 -10.41 50.30
N SER A 834 6.14 -9.73 50.64
CA SER A 834 5.19 -10.21 51.66
C SER A 834 3.70 -9.96 51.40
N SER A 835 3.25 -9.63 50.18
CA SER A 835 1.81 -9.50 49.89
C SER A 835 1.43 -9.88 48.45
N SER A 836 0.23 -10.45 48.30
CA SER A 836 -0.37 -10.85 47.02
C SER A 836 -1.03 -9.65 46.31
N THR A 837 -0.24 -8.60 46.05
CA THR A 837 -0.68 -7.33 45.47
C THR A 837 -0.05 -7.16 44.08
N PRO A 838 -0.77 -6.63 43.06
CA PRO A 838 -0.19 -6.47 41.71
C PRO A 838 1.10 -5.62 41.71
N PRO A 839 2.09 -5.96 40.86
CA PRO A 839 3.43 -5.41 40.96
C PRO A 839 3.50 -3.90 40.64
N ILE A 840 4.25 -3.18 41.46
CA ILE A 840 4.57 -1.76 41.27
C ILE A 840 5.40 -1.60 39.97
N PRO A 841 5.08 -0.63 39.09
CA PRO A 841 5.81 -0.43 37.83
C PRO A 841 7.26 -0.02 38.08
N GLY A 842 8.21 -0.81 37.56
CA GLY A 842 9.64 -0.45 37.49
C GLY A 842 10.65 -1.57 37.77
N ILE A 843 10.24 -2.68 38.40
CA ILE A 843 11.16 -3.77 38.82
C ILE A 843 11.12 -4.99 37.89
N GLY A 844 10.07 -5.14 37.07
CA GLY A 844 9.87 -6.28 36.17
C GLY A 844 9.87 -5.92 34.68
N PRO A 845 9.85 -6.93 33.79
CA PRO A 845 9.70 -6.73 32.34
C PRO A 845 8.38 -6.01 32.03
N ARG A 846 8.41 -5.11 31.04
CA ARG A 846 7.30 -4.28 30.59
C ARG A 846 6.14 -5.09 30.00
N ALA A 847 6.44 -6.26 29.44
CA ALA A 847 5.48 -7.29 29.05
C ALA A 847 6.15 -8.68 29.11
N THR A 848 5.38 -9.73 29.37
CA THR A 848 5.87 -11.12 29.45
C THR A 848 4.93 -12.06 28.70
N LEU A 849 5.45 -12.73 27.67
CA LEU A 849 4.77 -13.82 26.99
C LEU A 849 5.28 -15.14 27.57
N ALA A 850 4.60 -15.64 28.61
CA ALA A 850 5.07 -16.77 29.42
C ALA A 850 5.05 -18.14 28.70
N GLN A 851 4.25 -18.27 27.64
CA GLN A 851 4.13 -19.47 26.79
C GLN A 851 4.16 -19.02 25.32
N ALA A 852 5.23 -18.35 24.89
CA ALA A 852 5.35 -17.89 23.51
C ALA A 852 5.67 -19.05 22.56
N HIS A 853 6.55 -19.95 23.00
CA HIS A 853 6.96 -21.20 22.38
C HIS A 853 6.86 -22.35 23.38
N ASP A 854 6.93 -23.58 22.87
CA ASP A 854 6.85 -24.81 23.68
C ASP A 854 8.25 -25.39 24.00
N SER A 855 9.31 -24.75 23.51
CA SER A 855 10.72 -25.11 23.71
C SER A 855 11.64 -23.88 23.50
N ASN A 856 12.97 -24.07 23.56
CA ASN A 856 13.96 -22.99 23.55
C ASN A 856 13.81 -22.02 22.36
N VAL A 857 13.74 -20.71 22.64
CA VAL A 857 13.78 -19.67 21.60
C VAL A 857 15.22 -19.39 21.20
N TRP A 858 15.67 -19.99 20.09
CA TRP A 858 17.05 -19.84 19.60
C TRP A 858 17.34 -18.49 18.96
N SER A 859 16.36 -17.84 18.34
CA SER A 859 16.61 -16.59 17.61
C SER A 859 15.39 -15.67 17.55
N LEU A 860 15.67 -14.36 17.55
CA LEU A 860 14.70 -13.27 17.55
C LEU A 860 15.10 -12.24 16.50
N ALA A 861 14.16 -11.80 15.67
CA ALA A 861 14.40 -10.77 14.67
C ALA A 861 13.21 -9.81 14.54
N PHE A 862 13.45 -8.53 14.81
CA PHE A 862 12.49 -7.47 14.51
C PHE A 862 12.46 -7.15 13.01
N HIS A 863 11.28 -6.89 12.47
CA HIS A 863 11.14 -6.25 11.16
C HIS A 863 11.79 -4.85 11.22
N PRO A 864 12.49 -4.35 10.18
CA PRO A 864 13.23 -3.07 10.23
C PRO A 864 12.45 -1.84 10.75
N LEU A 865 11.15 -1.76 10.49
CA LEU A 865 10.22 -0.74 11.02
C LEU A 865 9.73 -0.94 12.47
N GLY A 866 10.16 -1.99 13.18
CA GLY A 866 9.88 -2.25 14.60
C GLY A 866 8.49 -2.79 14.97
N HIS A 867 7.55 -2.88 14.02
CA HIS A 867 6.14 -3.18 14.30
C HIS A 867 5.79 -4.69 14.36
N LEU A 868 6.75 -5.54 14.02
CA LEU A 868 6.67 -7.01 13.97
C LEU A 868 7.94 -7.62 14.57
N LEU A 869 7.77 -8.72 15.31
CA LEU A 869 8.83 -9.60 15.78
C LEU A 869 8.59 -11.01 15.22
N ALA A 870 9.66 -11.63 14.73
CA ALA A 870 9.70 -13.05 14.40
C ALA A 870 10.56 -13.78 15.44
N SER A 871 10.09 -14.94 15.92
CA SER A 871 10.82 -15.81 16.84
C SER A 871 10.95 -17.22 16.27
N ALA A 872 12.17 -17.76 16.29
CA ALA A 872 12.49 -19.12 15.87
C ALA A 872 12.87 -19.96 17.09
N SER A 873 12.42 -21.22 17.10
CA SER A 873 12.48 -22.08 18.26
C SER A 873 12.85 -23.53 17.94
N ASN A 874 13.30 -24.21 18.99
CA ASN A 874 13.54 -25.63 19.02
C ASN A 874 12.25 -26.47 18.79
N ASP A 875 11.07 -25.89 19.01
CA ASP A 875 9.75 -26.53 18.80
C ASP A 875 9.35 -26.71 17.32
N HIS A 876 10.31 -26.55 16.40
CA HIS A 876 10.14 -26.61 14.93
C HIS A 876 9.25 -25.50 14.34
N THR A 877 8.88 -24.49 15.12
CA THR A 877 8.02 -23.39 14.67
C THR A 877 8.75 -22.05 14.56
N THR A 878 8.30 -21.24 13.61
CA THR A 878 8.57 -19.79 13.59
C THR A 878 7.27 -19.06 13.90
N ARG A 879 7.25 -18.24 14.95
CA ARG A 879 6.05 -17.52 15.41
C ARG A 879 6.19 -16.02 15.17
N PHE A 880 5.08 -15.39 14.80
CA PHE A 880 5.03 -13.99 14.41
C PHE A 880 4.14 -13.18 15.34
N TRP A 881 4.68 -12.06 15.81
CA TRP A 881 4.07 -11.21 16.83
C TRP A 881 3.98 -9.76 16.36
N ALA A 882 2.81 -9.16 16.47
CA ALA A 882 2.54 -7.75 16.15
C ALA A 882 2.43 -6.94 17.43
N ARG A 883 2.61 -5.63 17.30
CA ARG A 883 2.12 -4.68 18.31
C ARG A 883 0.59 -4.70 18.40
N GLU A 884 0.08 -4.38 19.57
CA GLU A 884 -1.36 -4.20 19.83
C GLU A 884 -1.91 -2.99 19.03
N ARG A 885 -3.20 -3.04 18.69
CA ARG A 885 -3.91 -2.01 17.92
C ARG A 885 -5.04 -1.39 18.76
N PRO A 886 -5.47 -0.16 18.47
CA PRO A 886 -6.66 0.43 19.08
C PRO A 886 -7.85 -0.52 19.03
N GLY A 887 -8.51 -0.71 20.17
CA GLY A 887 -9.68 -1.57 20.27
C GLY A 887 -9.44 -3.08 20.13
N ASP A 888 -8.19 -3.55 20.06
CA ASP A 888 -7.92 -4.95 20.38
C ASP A 888 -8.38 -5.20 21.83
N ALA A 889 -9.22 -6.22 22.03
CA ALA A 889 -9.44 -6.74 23.38
C ALA A 889 -8.07 -7.16 23.94
N THR A 890 -7.78 -6.71 25.17
CA THR A 890 -6.48 -6.89 25.86
C THR A 890 -5.91 -8.28 25.58
N SER A 891 -4.73 -8.35 24.96
CA SER A 891 -4.26 -9.61 24.38
C SER A 891 -4.13 -10.68 25.46
N THR A 892 -4.38 -11.95 25.10
CA THR A 892 -4.55 -13.05 26.08
C THR A 892 -3.31 -13.36 26.93
N PHE A 893 -2.21 -12.64 26.69
CA PHE A 893 -0.94 -12.73 27.41
C PHE A 893 -0.59 -11.49 28.24
N SER A 894 -1.33 -10.38 28.14
CA SER A 894 -1.07 -9.15 28.94
C SER A 894 -1.12 -9.38 30.47
N GLY A 895 -1.77 -10.46 30.92
CA GLY A 895 -1.91 -10.86 32.33
C GLY A 895 -1.39 -12.25 32.67
N GLY A 896 -0.51 -12.84 31.85
CA GLY A 896 0.05 -14.18 32.11
C GLY A 896 -0.93 -15.35 31.92
N GLY A 897 -1.96 -15.16 31.09
CA GLY A 897 -2.95 -16.18 30.75
C GLY A 897 -2.38 -17.35 29.93
N ALA A 898 -3.08 -18.48 29.96
CA ALA A 898 -2.68 -19.72 29.30
C ALA A 898 -3.06 -19.77 27.81
N ARG A 899 -2.42 -20.70 27.08
CA ARG A 899 -2.71 -21.10 25.69
C ARG A 899 -4.23 -21.06 25.35
N PRO A 900 -4.69 -20.25 24.38
CA PRO A 900 -6.03 -20.42 23.82
C PRO A 900 -6.13 -21.79 23.13
N PRO A 901 -7.28 -22.49 23.20
CA PRO A 901 -7.36 -23.91 22.83
C PRO A 901 -6.94 -24.18 21.38
N PRO A 902 -6.39 -25.38 21.09
CA PRO A 902 -6.07 -25.80 19.73
C PRO A 902 -7.31 -25.69 18.82
N GLN A 903 -7.09 -25.33 17.56
CA GLN A 903 -8.17 -25.12 16.61
C GLN A 903 -8.64 -26.44 15.99
N GLY A 904 -9.32 -27.26 16.80
CA GLY A 904 -9.99 -28.47 16.34
C GLY A 904 -9.08 -29.66 16.10
N GLU A 905 -8.34 -30.07 17.14
CA GLU A 905 -8.09 -31.51 17.32
C GLU A 905 -9.40 -32.10 17.85
N GLY A 906 -10.05 -32.94 17.05
CA GLY A 906 -11.22 -33.73 17.44
C GLY A 906 -10.78 -35.05 18.09
N GLU A 907 -11.60 -35.59 18.99
CA GLU A 907 -11.23 -36.73 19.81
C GLU A 907 -11.24 -38.06 19.02
N GLY A 908 -10.09 -38.76 19.04
CA GLY A 908 -9.92 -40.21 18.94
C GLY A 908 -10.72 -41.03 17.92
N VAL A 909 -10.04 -41.42 16.83
CA VAL A 909 -10.10 -42.79 16.29
C VAL A 909 -8.65 -43.24 16.04
N GLU A 910 -8.35 -44.50 16.34
CA GLU A 910 -7.11 -45.16 15.95
C GLU A 910 -7.28 -45.72 14.53
N GLU A 911 -6.49 -45.27 13.56
CA GLU A 911 -6.42 -45.88 12.22
C GLU A 911 -4.97 -46.22 11.89
N GLU A 912 -4.76 -47.44 11.39
CA GLU A 912 -3.45 -48.05 11.14
C GLU A 912 -2.87 -47.62 9.78
N ASP A 913 -1.61 -48.02 9.55
CA ASP A 913 -0.86 -47.72 8.32
C ASP A 913 -1.45 -48.45 7.09
N GLY A 914 -1.50 -47.78 5.95
CA GLY A 914 -2.14 -48.31 4.73
C GLY A 914 -1.87 -47.45 3.49
N GLY A 915 -1.70 -48.11 2.34
CA GLY A 915 -1.45 -47.48 1.04
C GLY A 915 -2.68 -46.76 0.44
N ASP A 916 -2.60 -46.17 -0.74
CA ASP A 916 -1.61 -46.40 -1.82
C ASP A 916 -1.10 -45.11 -2.48
N GLU A 917 -0.27 -45.27 -3.51
CA GLU A 917 0.46 -44.22 -4.24
C GLU A 917 -0.33 -43.60 -5.41
N GLU A 918 0.25 -42.55 -6.03
CA GLU A 918 -0.10 -41.91 -7.33
C GLU A 918 -1.54 -41.37 -7.52
N GLU A 919 -1.73 -40.08 -7.79
CA GLU A 919 -1.60 -39.57 -9.16
C GLU A 919 -1.17 -38.08 -9.22
N MET A 920 -0.46 -37.68 -10.28
CA MET A 920 -0.15 -36.26 -10.55
C MET A 920 -1.29 -35.56 -11.27
N MET A 921 -1.46 -34.25 -11.03
CA MET A 921 -2.05 -33.35 -12.03
C MET A 921 -1.20 -32.08 -12.17
N ALA A 922 -0.61 -31.91 -13.35
CA ALA A 922 0.39 -30.88 -13.62
C ALA A 922 -0.22 -29.50 -13.91
N LEU A 923 0.54 -28.43 -13.61
CA LEU A 923 0.28 -27.10 -14.13
C LEU A 923 0.97 -26.93 -15.50
N PRO A 924 0.36 -26.29 -16.51
CA PRO A 924 0.95 -26.20 -17.84
C PRO A 924 2.02 -25.09 -17.94
N GLY A 925 3.06 -25.28 -18.76
CA GLY A 925 3.71 -24.13 -19.40
C GLY A 925 5.24 -24.07 -19.53
N PHE A 926 6.02 -25.13 -19.29
CA PHE A 926 7.42 -25.18 -19.74
C PHE A 926 7.78 -26.56 -20.29
N ALA A 927 8.24 -26.61 -21.55
CA ALA A 927 8.78 -27.80 -22.20
C ALA A 927 9.95 -27.39 -23.09
N PHE A 928 11.09 -28.06 -22.94
CA PHE A 928 12.20 -28.01 -23.89
C PHE A 928 12.22 -29.30 -24.72
N ILE A 929 12.68 -29.21 -25.96
CA ILE A 929 12.60 -30.30 -26.93
C ILE A 929 13.74 -31.30 -26.71
N GLY A 930 13.39 -32.58 -26.56
CA GLY A 930 14.28 -33.71 -26.79
C GLY A 930 13.87 -34.45 -28.06
N GLN A 931 14.80 -34.66 -29.00
CA GLN A 931 14.55 -35.49 -30.18
C GLN A 931 14.74 -36.97 -29.85
N GLN A 932 13.79 -37.83 -30.22
CA GLN A 932 14.13 -39.18 -30.72
C GLN A 932 13.04 -39.74 -31.65
N GLN A 933 13.36 -40.84 -32.31
CA GLN A 933 12.90 -41.17 -33.66
C GLN A 933 11.52 -41.85 -33.76
N HIS A 934 10.93 -41.66 -34.94
CA HIS A 934 9.90 -42.44 -35.64
C HIS A 934 9.52 -43.84 -35.10
N GLY A 935 8.23 -44.19 -35.18
CA GLY A 935 7.74 -45.55 -34.92
C GLY A 935 6.22 -45.71 -35.00
N GLN A 936 5.64 -45.25 -36.11
CA GLN A 936 4.22 -45.31 -36.50
C GLN A 936 3.46 -46.62 -36.17
N ASN A 937 2.20 -46.47 -35.73
CA ASN A 937 1.01 -47.29 -36.09
C ASN A 937 1.00 -48.81 -35.70
N THR A 938 -0.14 -49.49 -35.56
CA THR A 938 -1.54 -49.16 -35.92
C THR A 938 -2.53 -49.72 -34.88
N SER A 939 -3.83 -49.46 -35.08
CA SER A 939 -4.94 -49.71 -34.15
C SER A 939 -5.70 -51.04 -34.35
N LEU A 940 -6.65 -51.28 -33.42
CA LEU A 940 -7.94 -51.99 -33.57
C LEU A 940 -8.06 -53.52 -33.29
N ASN A 941 -8.70 -53.79 -32.14
CA ASN A 941 -9.95 -54.55 -31.96
C ASN A 941 -9.98 -56.05 -31.53
N GLN A 942 -10.94 -56.29 -30.61
CA GLN A 942 -11.83 -57.46 -30.43
C GLN A 942 -11.42 -58.74 -29.67
N SER A 943 -12.22 -59.00 -28.62
CA SER A 943 -12.95 -60.25 -28.30
C SER A 943 -12.50 -61.15 -27.12
N HIS A 944 -13.50 -61.90 -26.60
CA HIS A 944 -13.59 -62.97 -25.58
C HIS A 944 -12.30 -63.67 -25.05
N GLY A 945 -12.27 -64.31 -23.87
CA GLY A 945 -13.29 -64.58 -22.83
C GLY A 945 -13.14 -66.00 -22.21
N GLN A 946 -13.57 -66.16 -20.94
CA GLN A 946 -13.85 -67.42 -20.19
C GLN A 946 -12.73 -68.34 -19.61
N ASP A 947 -12.96 -68.69 -18.34
CA ASP A 947 -12.92 -70.00 -17.64
C ASP A 947 -11.61 -70.74 -17.24
N GLY A 948 -11.67 -71.32 -16.02
CA GLY A 948 -10.72 -72.29 -15.43
C GLY A 948 -10.79 -72.36 -13.88
N SER A 949 -11.27 -73.45 -13.28
CA SER A 949 -11.60 -73.56 -11.83
C SER A 949 -11.18 -74.88 -11.15
N LEU A 950 -11.08 -74.91 -9.80
CA LEU A 950 -11.12 -76.04 -8.82
C LEU A 950 -10.91 -75.48 -7.37
N GLY A 951 -11.03 -76.21 -6.24
CA GLY A 951 -11.37 -77.64 -6.06
C GLY A 951 -11.46 -78.23 -4.62
N TRP A 952 -12.03 -77.50 -3.64
CA TRP A 952 -12.67 -78.04 -2.39
C TRP A 952 -11.85 -78.65 -1.20
N GLU A 953 -12.26 -78.27 0.04
CA GLU A 953 -12.54 -79.06 1.29
C GLU A 953 -11.60 -80.19 1.85
N SER A 954 -11.57 -80.55 3.17
CA SER A 954 -12.29 -80.15 4.42
C SER A 954 -11.62 -80.72 5.72
N GLN A 955 -12.21 -80.42 6.91
CA GLN A 955 -12.23 -81.16 8.22
C GLN A 955 -11.63 -80.51 9.50
N LEU A 956 -12.10 -81.01 10.67
CA LEU A 956 -12.07 -80.49 12.08
C LEU A 956 -11.66 -81.67 13.05
N PRO A 957 -11.85 -81.72 14.42
CA PRO A 957 -12.48 -80.79 15.41
C PRO A 957 -11.83 -80.63 16.83
N GLY A 958 -12.34 -79.70 17.66
CA GLY A 958 -11.92 -79.54 19.08
C GLY A 958 -12.77 -78.62 20.01
N LEU A 959 -12.32 -78.47 21.27
CA LEU A 959 -13.07 -78.35 22.56
C LEU A 959 -12.11 -77.77 23.66
N SER A 960 -12.40 -77.18 24.85
CA SER A 960 -13.54 -76.64 25.66
C SER A 960 -12.92 -75.82 26.86
N GLY A 961 -13.56 -75.05 27.77
CA GLY A 961 -14.94 -74.56 28.01
C GLY A 961 -15.18 -74.07 29.48
N ILE A 962 -16.30 -73.37 29.75
CA ILE A 962 -17.00 -73.12 31.08
C ILE A 962 -16.60 -71.94 32.05
N ASN A 963 -17.53 -70.98 32.20
CA ASN A 963 -18.04 -70.16 33.34
C ASN A 963 -17.21 -69.38 34.43
N SER A 964 -17.29 -68.03 34.38
CA SER A 964 -18.07 -67.10 35.28
C SER A 964 -17.62 -66.60 36.70
N VAL A 965 -18.09 -65.36 37.03
CA VAL A 965 -18.28 -64.65 38.34
C VAL A 965 -17.15 -63.78 38.99
N ASN A 966 -17.58 -62.64 39.56
CA ASN A 966 -16.90 -61.57 40.34
C ASN A 966 -15.98 -61.99 41.51
N GLY A 967 -15.07 -61.09 41.97
CA GLY A 967 -14.64 -61.07 43.38
C GLY A 967 -13.44 -60.19 43.81
N SER A 968 -13.72 -59.06 44.45
CA SER A 968 -12.83 -58.13 45.20
C SER A 968 -11.57 -58.65 45.95
N GLN A 969 -10.49 -57.86 45.90
CA GLN A 969 -9.43 -57.60 46.92
C GLN A 969 -8.98 -58.71 47.91
N ARG A 970 -7.67 -59.06 47.92
CA ARG A 970 -6.71 -58.69 49.01
C ARG A 970 -5.25 -59.18 48.80
N ARG A 971 -4.39 -58.63 49.66
CA ARG A 971 -2.91 -58.72 49.84
C ARG A 971 -2.25 -60.12 49.95
N ASN A 972 -0.93 -60.10 49.71
CA ASN A 972 0.14 -61.08 50.04
C ASN A 972 0.16 -62.38 49.22
N GLY A 973 1.31 -62.93 48.76
CA GLY A 973 2.71 -62.45 48.78
C GLY A 973 3.74 -63.59 48.97
N ILE A 974 5.05 -63.34 48.69
CA ILE A 974 6.23 -64.20 49.04
C ILE A 974 6.33 -65.49 48.15
N ASN A 975 7.45 -66.05 47.65
CA ASN A 975 8.94 -65.87 47.68
C ASN A 975 9.54 -66.44 46.36
N ALA A 976 10.83 -66.49 46.00
CA ALA A 976 12.14 -65.94 46.45
C ALA A 976 13.11 -65.95 45.22
N GLY A 977 14.02 -64.99 45.04
CA GLY A 977 15.45 -65.06 45.44
C GLY A 977 16.35 -64.87 44.19
N SER A 978 17.63 -64.48 44.22
CA SER A 978 18.63 -64.05 45.23
C SER A 978 19.73 -63.22 44.49
N GLY A 979 20.58 -62.36 45.06
CA GLY A 979 20.85 -61.82 46.41
C GLY A 979 21.47 -60.39 46.30
N ALA A 980 21.56 -59.58 47.37
CA ALA A 980 22.64 -59.53 48.40
C ALA A 980 23.93 -58.82 47.90
N GLU A 981 24.55 -57.80 48.55
CA GLU A 981 24.45 -57.18 49.91
C GLU A 981 24.63 -55.64 49.78
N SER A 982 23.75 -54.75 50.30
CA SER A 982 23.77 -54.03 51.61
C SER A 982 25.10 -53.33 51.98
N VAL A 983 25.15 -52.05 52.42
CA VAL A 983 24.96 -51.48 53.79
C VAL A 983 25.44 -49.98 53.73
N PRO A 984 25.06 -49.00 54.59
CA PRO A 984 23.93 -48.83 55.53
C PRO A 984 23.11 -47.54 55.28
N GLY A 985 22.15 -47.26 56.18
CA GLY A 985 21.80 -45.88 56.58
C GLY A 985 21.03 -45.85 57.90
N LEU A 986 21.65 -45.40 59.00
CA LEU A 986 21.03 -45.07 60.30
C LEU A 986 22.06 -44.50 61.30
N ASN A 987 21.56 -44.01 62.44
CA ASN A 987 22.29 -43.45 63.61
C ASN A 987 23.06 -42.13 63.41
N ALA A 988 23.36 -41.34 64.45
CA ALA A 988 22.61 -41.02 65.67
C ALA A 988 23.31 -39.82 66.36
N SER A 989 22.50 -38.91 66.90
CA SER A 989 22.80 -37.67 67.63
C SER A 989 23.78 -37.76 68.83
N ILE A 990 24.06 -36.59 69.44
CA ILE A 990 24.66 -36.33 70.77
C ILE A 990 26.22 -36.19 70.75
N PRO A 991 26.84 -35.28 71.54
CA PRO A 991 26.27 -34.37 72.55
C PRO A 991 26.30 -32.87 72.19
N GLY A 992 25.41 -32.11 72.83
CA GLY A 992 25.53 -30.66 72.96
C GLY A 992 25.97 -30.26 74.37
N LEU A 993 26.96 -29.38 74.46
CA LEU A 993 27.44 -28.59 75.60
C LEU A 993 28.27 -27.46 74.97
N GLY A 994 28.19 -26.18 75.34
CA GLY A 994 27.41 -25.53 76.39
C GLY A 994 28.23 -24.34 76.88
N GLY A 995 27.72 -23.12 76.78
CA GLY A 995 28.47 -21.92 77.16
C GLY A 995 27.82 -20.63 76.67
N ASN A 996 27.76 -19.65 77.55
CA ASN A 996 27.17 -18.34 77.32
C ASN A 996 28.14 -17.29 77.90
N ILE A 997 28.42 -16.19 77.17
CA ILE A 997 29.15 -15.00 77.66
C ILE A 997 30.66 -15.29 77.99
N PRO A 998 31.59 -14.32 78.06
CA PRO A 998 31.49 -12.86 77.88
C PRO A 998 32.30 -12.29 76.69
N GLY A 999 32.16 -10.98 76.45
CA GLY A 999 33.17 -10.19 75.74
C GLY A 999 34.28 -9.71 76.68
N LEU A 1000 35.43 -9.32 76.14
CA LEU A 1000 36.52 -8.70 76.89
C LEU A 1000 36.80 -7.29 76.37
N SER A 1001 36.94 -6.33 77.28
CA SER A 1001 37.23 -4.92 77.01
C SER A 1001 38.62 -4.53 77.53
N SER A 1002 38.94 -3.24 77.47
CA SER A 1002 40.12 -2.55 78.04
C SER A 1002 41.50 -2.75 77.37
N ALA A 1003 41.84 -1.83 76.46
CA ALA A 1003 43.08 -1.03 76.42
C ALA A 1003 42.96 0.02 75.29
N GLY A 1004 43.38 1.28 75.41
CA GLY A 1004 43.83 2.03 76.60
C GLY A 1004 44.62 3.30 76.23
N GLY A 1005 44.02 4.49 76.37
CA GLY A 1005 44.63 5.80 76.00
C GLY A 1005 44.65 6.08 74.49
N GLY A 1006 44.80 7.34 74.02
CA GLY A 1006 44.81 8.63 74.74
C GLY A 1006 45.32 9.77 73.84
N ASP A 1007 44.67 10.94 73.92
CA ASP A 1007 45.14 12.31 73.58
C ASP A 1007 45.61 12.60 72.10
N ASP A 1008 45.61 13.82 71.54
CA ASP A 1008 45.11 15.14 71.99
C ASP A 1008 44.76 16.07 70.79
N GLY A 1009 43.94 17.12 71.03
CA GLY A 1009 43.82 18.36 70.22
C GLY A 1009 43.15 18.31 68.83
N GLY A 1010 42.47 19.36 68.34
CA GLY A 1010 42.04 20.61 68.99
C GLY A 1010 41.69 21.74 68.00
N LEU A 1011 40.67 22.57 68.33
CA LEU A 1011 40.21 23.81 67.64
C LEU A 1011 39.50 23.61 66.26
N GLY A 1012 38.44 24.36 65.89
CA GLY A 1012 37.71 25.42 66.62
C GLY A 1012 36.37 25.84 65.97
N ILE A 1013 35.59 26.66 66.69
CA ILE A 1013 34.21 27.14 66.37
C ILE A 1013 34.28 28.65 66.04
N PRO A 1014 33.64 29.18 64.97
CA PRO A 1014 32.26 29.72 65.00
C PRO A 1014 31.45 29.56 63.67
N GLY A 1015 30.15 29.87 63.56
CA GLY A 1015 29.14 30.29 64.55
C GLY A 1015 28.02 31.17 63.91
N LEU A 1016 26.77 31.06 64.40
CA LEU A 1016 25.53 31.78 63.96
C LEU A 1016 24.97 31.38 62.57
N GLY A 1017 23.65 31.38 62.29
CA GLY A 1017 22.47 31.47 63.20
C GLY A 1017 21.10 31.66 62.48
N ARG A 1018 20.02 31.11 63.08
CA ARG A 1018 18.56 31.39 62.88
C ARG A 1018 17.83 31.13 61.54
N SER A 1019 17.10 29.99 61.52
CA SER A 1019 15.62 29.85 61.39
C SER A 1019 14.71 30.98 60.85
N VAL A 1020 13.68 30.63 60.04
CA VAL A 1020 12.21 30.78 60.30
C VAL A 1020 11.35 30.22 59.11
N SER A 1021 10.02 30.24 59.24
CA SER A 1021 8.96 29.39 58.65
C SER A 1021 8.46 29.65 57.21
N GLN A 1022 7.51 28.79 56.81
CA GLN A 1022 6.52 28.91 55.73
C GLN A 1022 5.85 30.30 55.65
N GLU A 1023 5.36 30.73 54.46
CA GLU A 1023 3.92 30.64 54.13
C GLU A 1023 3.55 30.99 52.65
N THR A 1024 2.23 31.05 52.35
CA THR A 1024 1.57 31.00 51.03
C THR A 1024 1.35 32.34 50.31
N ASN A 1025 1.32 32.33 48.97
CA ASN A 1025 0.22 32.78 48.06
C ASN A 1025 0.70 32.72 46.59
N GLN A 1026 -0.02 32.35 45.52
CA GLN A 1026 -1.43 32.45 45.07
C GLN A 1026 -1.78 33.77 44.35
N ARG A 1027 -2.50 33.67 43.20
CA ARG A 1027 -3.11 34.73 42.36
C ARG A 1027 -2.16 35.58 41.50
N GLN A 1028 -2.59 36.27 40.43
CA GLN A 1028 -3.58 36.05 39.33
C GLN A 1028 -3.50 37.30 38.40
N GLY A 1029 -3.94 37.18 37.14
CA GLY A 1029 -4.04 38.32 36.20
C GLY A 1029 -2.76 38.54 35.37
N ALA A 1030 -2.71 38.63 34.03
CA ALA A 1030 -3.65 38.84 32.91
C ALA A 1030 -3.65 40.27 32.31
N GLY A 1031 -3.46 40.33 30.99
CA GLY A 1031 -3.50 41.54 30.16
C GLY A 1031 -2.14 42.26 29.99
N GLN A 1032 -1.94 43.10 28.97
CA GLN A 1032 -2.64 43.17 27.67
C GLN A 1032 -1.87 44.14 26.74
N ASN A 1033 -1.70 43.78 25.45
CA ASN A 1033 -1.22 44.66 24.35
C ASN A 1033 0.20 45.26 24.57
N SER A 1034 0.88 45.89 23.60
CA SER A 1034 0.54 46.26 22.21
C SER A 1034 1.73 46.10 21.27
N SER A 1035 1.45 46.16 19.96
CA SER A 1035 2.42 46.35 18.87
C SER A 1035 3.24 47.65 18.96
N GLN A 1036 4.47 47.65 18.45
CA GLN A 1036 4.82 48.39 17.22
C GLN A 1036 6.18 47.98 16.64
N ASP A 1037 6.41 48.35 15.37
CA ASP A 1037 7.67 48.15 14.65
C ASP A 1037 8.79 49.07 15.14
N ASP A 1038 10.04 48.66 14.92
CA ASP A 1038 11.17 49.58 14.75
C ASP A 1038 12.17 48.96 13.76
N GLY A 1039 12.75 49.78 12.86
CA GLY A 1039 13.52 49.25 11.71
C GLY A 1039 14.53 50.20 11.09
N TYR A 1040 15.81 50.01 11.43
CA TYR A 1040 17.02 50.57 10.82
C TYR A 1040 18.16 49.53 10.97
N GLY A 1041 19.21 49.44 10.15
CA GLY A 1041 19.55 50.16 8.91
C GLY A 1041 21.02 50.64 8.88
N GLY A 1042 21.91 50.00 8.10
CA GLY A 1042 23.20 50.58 7.68
C GLY A 1042 24.53 49.98 8.21
N ASP A 1043 24.96 48.84 7.66
CA ASP A 1043 26.09 48.69 6.68
C ASP A 1043 27.55 49.23 6.96
N TRP A 1044 28.54 48.64 6.24
CA TRP A 1044 29.97 49.03 5.97
C TRP A 1044 31.21 48.37 6.66
N ASN A 1045 32.23 48.11 5.80
CA ASN A 1045 33.65 47.68 5.99
C ASN A 1045 33.93 46.27 6.61
N GLY A 1046 34.95 45.49 6.21
CA GLY A 1046 36.02 45.62 5.18
C GLY A 1046 37.45 45.63 5.78
N GLY A 1047 38.47 44.88 5.32
CA GLY A 1047 38.57 43.84 4.27
C GLY A 1047 40.03 43.33 4.05
N GLY A 1048 40.26 42.39 3.14
CA GLY A 1048 41.59 41.88 2.70
C GLY A 1048 41.89 40.38 3.01
N GLY A 1049 42.72 39.64 2.26
CA GLY A 1049 43.32 39.90 0.94
C GLY A 1049 44.45 38.93 0.52
N GLN A 1050 44.44 38.48 -0.76
CA GLN A 1050 45.54 37.79 -1.52
C GLN A 1050 45.89 36.32 -1.14
N LEU A 1051 46.37 35.41 -2.01
CA LEU A 1051 46.57 35.28 -3.49
C LEU A 1051 46.73 33.76 -3.80
N GLY A 1052 46.50 33.16 -4.99
CA GLY A 1052 45.94 33.64 -6.25
C GLY A 1052 45.89 32.54 -7.36
N ASN A 1053 45.13 32.84 -8.44
CA ASN A 1053 45.34 32.59 -9.89
C ASN A 1053 45.95 31.27 -10.44
N GLY A 1054 45.52 30.75 -11.61
CA GLY A 1054 44.54 31.20 -12.63
C GLY A 1054 44.42 30.17 -13.78
N ALA A 1055 43.99 30.44 -15.02
CA ALA A 1055 43.52 31.69 -15.67
C ALA A 1055 42.85 31.44 -17.07
N ARG A 1056 41.94 32.34 -17.50
CA ARG A 1056 41.78 32.90 -18.88
C ARG A 1056 41.32 31.97 -20.04
N ASP A 1057 40.89 32.41 -21.24
CA ASP A 1057 40.60 33.70 -21.97
C ASP A 1057 39.74 33.35 -23.25
N ARG A 1058 39.05 34.19 -24.04
CA ARG A 1058 38.50 35.58 -23.98
C ARG A 1058 37.56 35.82 -25.20
N ASP A 1059 36.61 36.77 -25.14
CA ASP A 1059 35.77 37.23 -26.27
C ASP A 1059 36.52 38.02 -27.39
N ARG A 1060 35.93 38.10 -28.59
CA ARG A 1060 36.14 39.19 -29.58
C ARG A 1060 34.99 39.34 -30.60
N ASP A 1061 35.00 40.44 -31.36
CA ASP A 1061 33.79 41.11 -31.91
C ASP A 1061 33.95 41.63 -33.37
N ARG A 1062 32.83 41.79 -34.10
CA ARG A 1062 32.57 42.49 -35.42
C ARG A 1062 33.17 42.00 -36.76
N GLY A 1063 32.34 42.11 -37.82
CA GLY A 1063 32.79 42.81 -39.06
C GLY A 1063 32.15 42.48 -40.44
N TYR A 1064 31.11 43.22 -40.88
CA TYR A 1064 30.71 43.53 -42.29
C TYR A 1064 30.32 42.36 -43.26
N SER A 1065 29.78 42.58 -44.48
CA SER A 1065 28.66 43.42 -45.00
C SER A 1065 28.39 43.11 -46.51
N TYR A 1066 27.27 43.62 -47.08
CA TYR A 1066 26.79 43.48 -48.49
C TYR A 1066 26.36 42.04 -48.90
N GLY A 1067 25.42 41.76 -49.83
CA GLY A 1067 24.51 42.55 -50.70
C GLY A 1067 24.27 41.80 -52.05
N ARG A 1068 23.16 41.89 -52.82
CA ARG A 1068 21.87 42.62 -52.72
C ARG A 1068 20.87 42.14 -53.82
N GLY A 1069 19.56 42.05 -53.53
CA GLY A 1069 18.45 41.96 -54.53
C GLY A 1069 17.96 40.54 -54.91
N GLY A 1070 16.73 40.34 -55.42
CA GLY A 1070 15.58 41.26 -55.61
C GLY A 1070 14.40 40.65 -56.42
N GLY A 1071 13.19 41.23 -56.32
CA GLY A 1071 11.96 40.85 -57.06
C GLY A 1071 10.97 39.98 -56.25
N THR A 1072 9.64 40.22 -56.15
CA THR A 1072 8.53 40.33 -57.15
C THR A 1072 8.25 39.00 -57.88
N THR A 1073 7.02 38.46 -57.99
CA THR A 1073 5.63 38.91 -57.65
C THR A 1073 4.66 37.71 -57.79
N GLY A 1074 3.41 37.80 -57.30
CA GLY A 1074 2.27 37.13 -58.00
C GLY A 1074 1.26 36.27 -57.22
N THR A 1075 0.10 36.88 -56.90
CA THR A 1075 -1.27 36.35 -57.12
C THR A 1075 -1.70 34.89 -56.79
N ARG A 1076 -2.64 34.81 -55.82
CA ARG A 1076 -4.02 34.23 -55.90
C ARG A 1076 -4.24 32.76 -56.31
N GLY A 1077 -4.99 32.03 -55.46
CA GLY A 1077 -5.80 30.86 -55.83
C GLY A 1077 -6.97 30.63 -54.83
N GLY A 1078 -8.14 30.19 -55.31
CA GLY A 1078 -9.30 29.87 -54.45
C GLY A 1078 -9.17 28.48 -53.78
N ARG A 1079 -9.65 28.23 -52.55
CA ARG A 1079 -11.02 28.26 -51.99
C ARG A 1079 -11.86 26.99 -52.33
N TRP A 1080 -12.39 26.36 -51.27
CA TRP A 1080 -13.59 25.48 -51.23
C TRP A 1080 -13.48 24.05 -51.81
N SER A 1081 -14.31 23.07 -51.44
CA SER A 1081 -15.04 22.79 -50.16
C SER A 1081 -15.81 21.45 -50.28
N GLY A 1082 -15.91 20.63 -49.22
CA GLY A 1082 -16.75 19.42 -49.26
C GLY A 1082 -17.04 18.78 -47.90
N GLN A 1083 -18.21 19.05 -47.31
CA GLN A 1083 -18.69 18.40 -46.08
C GLN A 1083 -19.54 17.16 -46.36
N ARG A 1084 -19.39 16.12 -45.53
CA ARG A 1084 -20.46 15.19 -45.04
C ARG A 1084 -19.90 14.52 -43.76
N ARG A 1085 -20.45 14.62 -42.55
CA ARG A 1085 -21.81 14.54 -41.94
C ARG A 1085 -22.10 13.16 -41.30
N GLY A 1086 -21.92 13.09 -39.97
CA GLY A 1086 -22.61 12.16 -39.06
C GLY A 1086 -21.97 10.77 -38.89
N ARG A 1087 -22.31 10.01 -37.84
CA ARG A 1087 -23.29 10.26 -36.75
C ARG A 1087 -22.83 9.63 -35.42
N TYR A 1088 -23.29 10.26 -34.33
CA TYR A 1088 -23.15 9.88 -32.92
C TYR A 1088 -21.74 9.95 -32.35
#